data_AF-A0AAU1RIN2-F1
#
_entry.id   AF-A0AAU1RIN2-F1
#
_cell.length_a   1.000
_cell.length_b   1.000
_cell.length_c   1.000
_cell.angle_alpha   90.00
_cell.angle_beta   90.00
_cell.angle_gamma   90.00
#
_symmetry.space_group_name_H-M   'P 1'
#
loop_
_entity.id
_entity.type
_entity.pdbx_description
1 polymer ?
#
loop_
_entity_poly.entity_id
_entity_poly.type
_entity_poly.pdbx_seq_one_letter_code
_entity_poly.pdbx_strand_id
1 'polypeptide(L)'
;MPPRDEPPPAGPPPAGSPPAGPSGIRELAVLLRRAGLDPSAEELADALWLAGRISGPGRPAPGAEASAPEPEDEDPVSPPVDPGRAEPEAGDPVRLYPPGTRRGGETEAELAGEVPGERGVPVRVPRAAALPRILEIQRALRALQRHRPPAPPTRMVLDEPATAEASARALGLVIPVLRPDSRREATARLVMDASPSMAVWQDMFEELRSVCERLGAFRDVQVHYLHRLADGTAALGRGPVPGPGLRSGEQLRDPTGRALTMMVSDCAGPLWREGAAQRLLHRWAECTPCVVVQPLPQRLWGRSWLPTERGTLSRVEGSGGKLKFRSDRPPLPGRLVGGLTVPVLPPGATALGAWARLVAGLGTGPVPAEVGRVLAAHPAAPPPPPRAVRPPRELVARFRSSAAPRAVQLAVYLSAAPLTLPVMRLVQRTMLPDSEPSDLAEVLLSGLLRRSAEAPGQWYEFAPGVQDVLLGPLGRDEAALVLKHCSEYVQAHFGRGVRNFPALAVSQLTGAPSAEAGPAPEDAAERTPAGRLPQAFAQVSAKVVRRYLPGVPEDGDPPVREPAAPPAPGRAGAVRAARDRLADGDARALYEAVAVLRRAVTAPPGPGDPPEEAETELAGALLRLWAAQRDPELLAEAERALTGLRTAPARFARGRVLYERARAAARTASSVDAELLAAADREFAAAGASADPALRRDCAVRRAETLIRLSALRDDPGALREARAALEPLAGPTPGGAVDAPPHPGLQQALGRVLLALLPHTPDPAERTALAEQAAARLAATALTTDGTAGREGRARVRVELAGALRYLPGRLEEAAGELDAALAEAGGDAELRVAALVCLARVHRARHERDADPAALEDAAEAYGRARRLIPRDAEAFAELLPEWGDVLLERARAADGRRFTGAAVRVLRESRAAVPQSDPGAAHRLLRLAAGLRLRHAYEGDPVDLREAEYLLELAVRQSRSPLERARAWRDHGDVQQEIHGHTRAVDRLDRAADSYRRAWRAALEADHEERRAAGTAVSLAARVQELRGEVLERLARPRAALDAYRSALELWMRIGTGAEGAAEAGAEGRSEALAARISALEAAL
;
A
#
# COMPACT_ATOMS: atom_id res chain seq x y z
N MET A 1 67.52 -34.19 -3.26
CA MET A 1 68.52 -33.56 -4.15
C MET A 1 67.81 -32.59 -5.08
N PRO A 2 68.37 -31.39 -5.39
CA PRO A 2 69.53 -30.76 -4.78
C PRO A 2 69.15 -29.55 -3.88
N PRO A 3 70.14 -28.99 -3.14
CA PRO A 3 69.92 -28.15 -1.96
C PRO A 3 70.37 -26.68 -2.12
N ARG A 4 69.88 -25.89 -1.16
CA ARG A 4 70.46 -24.74 -0.42
C ARG A 4 71.71 -24.04 -0.97
N ASP A 5 71.66 -22.71 -0.99
CA ASP A 5 72.67 -21.84 -0.37
C ASP A 5 72.13 -20.41 -0.10
N GLU A 6 72.45 -19.90 1.10
CA GLU A 6 72.23 -18.52 1.61
C GLU A 6 73.25 -17.53 1.05
N PRO A 7 72.98 -16.21 1.13
CA PRO A 7 73.99 -15.32 1.71
C PRO A 7 73.45 -14.20 2.65
N PRO A 8 74.33 -13.55 3.44
CA PRO A 8 73.99 -12.70 4.60
C PRO A 8 74.37 -11.18 4.37
N PRO A 9 74.61 -10.34 5.41
CA PRO A 9 73.83 -9.14 5.74
C PRO A 9 74.49 -7.79 5.32
N ALA A 10 73.72 -6.70 5.32
CA ALA A 10 74.23 -5.33 5.11
C ALA A 10 73.99 -4.45 6.35
N GLY A 11 75.04 -3.71 6.75
CA GLY A 11 75.13 -2.83 7.92
C GLY A 11 74.37 -1.49 7.82
N PRO A 12 74.62 -0.56 8.76
CA PRO A 12 73.69 0.52 9.08
C PRO A 12 73.78 1.70 8.09
N PRO A 13 72.70 2.47 7.88
CA PRO A 13 72.80 3.76 7.20
C PRO A 13 73.33 4.87 8.14
N PRO A 14 74.01 5.89 7.57
CA PRO A 14 74.81 6.88 8.31
C PRO A 14 74.00 8.03 8.91
N ALA A 15 74.65 8.73 9.84
CA ALA A 15 74.17 9.88 10.59
C ALA A 15 73.56 10.99 9.70
N GLY A 16 72.44 11.54 10.17
CA GLY A 16 71.72 12.62 9.52
C GLY A 16 72.50 13.94 9.49
N SER A 17 72.42 14.62 8.34
CA SER A 17 72.81 16.02 8.20
C SER A 17 71.92 16.93 9.06
N PRO A 18 72.47 18.02 9.66
CA PRO A 18 71.75 18.88 10.58
C PRO A 18 70.73 19.78 9.86
N PRO A 19 69.69 20.27 10.55
CA PRO A 19 68.69 21.15 9.97
C PRO A 19 69.28 22.51 9.61
N ALA A 20 68.93 23.02 8.42
CA ALA A 20 69.23 24.39 8.02
C ALA A 20 68.60 25.39 9.00
N GLY A 21 69.42 26.29 9.51
CA GLY A 21 69.05 27.38 10.43
C GLY A 21 68.35 28.58 9.74
N PRO A 22 68.18 29.70 10.47
CA PRO A 22 66.97 30.53 10.49
C PRO A 22 67.00 31.75 9.54
N SER A 23 67.21 31.56 8.24
CA SER A 23 67.20 32.68 7.28
C SER A 23 65.81 33.05 6.73
N GLY A 24 64.89 32.09 6.55
CA GLY A 24 63.60 32.35 5.87
C GLY A 24 62.55 33.13 6.66
N ILE A 25 62.50 32.99 7.99
CA ILE A 25 61.46 33.62 8.82
C ILE A 25 61.65 35.15 8.89
N ARG A 26 62.91 35.61 8.91
CA ARG A 26 63.23 37.04 8.99
C ARG A 26 62.90 37.77 7.69
N GLU A 27 63.15 37.15 6.54
CA GLU A 27 62.74 37.69 5.24
C GLU A 27 61.22 37.75 5.08
N LEU A 28 60.50 36.71 5.53
CA LEU A 28 59.04 36.70 5.51
C LEU A 28 58.43 37.81 6.40
N ALA A 29 58.98 38.01 7.61
CA ALA A 29 58.54 39.08 8.50
C ALA A 29 58.80 40.48 7.92
N VAL A 30 59.92 40.68 7.21
CA VAL A 30 60.23 41.96 6.53
C VAL A 30 59.30 42.20 5.33
N LEU A 31 58.99 41.16 4.55
CA LEU A 31 58.06 41.27 3.42
C LEU A 31 56.63 41.61 3.87
N LEU A 32 56.15 40.98 4.94
CA LEU A 32 54.82 41.25 5.50
C LEU A 32 54.73 42.69 6.06
N ARG A 33 55.77 43.16 6.76
CA ARG A 33 55.84 44.57 7.22
C ARG A 33 55.88 45.58 6.08
N ARG A 34 56.59 45.26 4.99
CA ARG A 34 56.57 46.10 3.77
C ARG A 34 55.21 46.12 3.07
N ALA A 35 54.42 45.06 3.22
CA ALA A 35 53.03 45.02 2.76
C ALA A 35 52.04 45.69 3.75
N GLY A 36 52.53 46.34 4.81
CA GLY A 36 51.72 47.06 5.80
C GLY A 36 51.17 46.20 6.94
N LEU A 37 51.62 44.96 7.06
CA LEU A 37 51.20 44.02 8.13
C LEU A 37 52.31 43.87 9.16
N ASP A 38 52.05 44.07 10.45
CA ASP A 38 53.03 43.86 11.53
C ASP A 38 52.69 42.61 12.36
N PRO A 39 52.92 41.40 11.81
CA PRO A 39 52.49 40.16 12.45
C PRO A 39 53.31 39.88 13.72
N SER A 40 52.62 39.46 14.77
CA SER A 40 53.22 38.91 15.98
C SER A 40 53.93 37.57 15.69
N ALA A 41 54.78 37.13 16.62
CA ALA A 41 55.49 35.86 16.48
C ALA A 41 54.55 34.64 16.38
N GLU A 42 53.39 34.71 17.03
CA GLU A 42 52.36 33.65 16.98
C GLU A 42 51.65 33.64 15.62
N GLU A 43 51.31 34.81 15.07
CA GLU A 43 50.70 34.92 13.73
C GLU A 43 51.65 34.50 12.62
N LEU A 44 52.96 34.78 12.76
CA LEU A 44 53.99 34.28 11.86
C LEU A 44 54.14 32.75 11.93
N ALA A 45 54.05 32.18 13.13
CA ALA A 45 54.07 30.72 13.32
C ALA A 45 52.83 30.05 12.72
N ASP A 46 51.64 30.64 12.93
CA ASP A 46 50.38 30.17 12.36
C ASP A 46 50.38 30.29 10.84
N ALA A 47 50.90 31.38 10.27
CA ALA A 47 51.02 31.56 8.83
C ALA A 47 51.93 30.51 8.19
N LEU A 48 53.07 30.20 8.82
CA LEU A 48 53.99 29.16 8.36
C LEU A 48 53.39 27.75 8.52
N TRP A 49 52.67 27.51 9.61
CA TRP A 49 51.97 26.25 9.85
C TRP A 49 50.84 26.02 8.84
N LEU A 50 50.07 27.08 8.53
CA LEU A 50 49.02 27.07 7.51
C LEU A 50 49.62 26.88 6.12
N ALA A 51 50.73 27.54 5.79
CA ALA A 51 51.41 27.37 4.51
C ALA A 51 51.84 25.92 4.23
N GLY A 52 52.24 25.17 5.28
CA GLY A 52 52.54 23.74 5.17
C GLY A 52 51.30 22.84 5.02
N ARG A 53 50.10 23.36 5.26
CA ARG A 53 48.81 22.64 5.22
C ARG A 53 47.95 23.02 4.01
N ILE A 54 48.28 24.10 3.31
CA ILE A 54 47.59 24.58 2.12
C ILE A 54 48.49 24.27 0.91
N SER A 55 48.08 23.34 0.05
CA SER A 55 48.79 23.11 -1.23
C SER A 55 48.54 24.28 -2.18
N GLY A 56 49.62 25.03 -2.48
CA GLY A 56 49.90 25.94 -3.61
C GLY A 56 48.77 26.78 -4.27
N PRO A 57 48.94 28.12 -4.41
CA PRO A 57 47.95 28.97 -5.06
C PRO A 57 47.85 28.73 -6.57
N GLY A 58 46.62 28.58 -7.07
CA GLY A 58 46.32 28.76 -8.48
C GLY A 58 46.68 30.19 -8.90
N ARG A 59 47.32 30.32 -10.07
CA ARG A 59 47.80 31.59 -10.64
C ARG A 59 46.66 32.63 -10.69
N PRO A 60 46.87 33.88 -10.22
CA PRO A 60 45.83 34.90 -10.28
C PRO A 60 45.63 35.35 -11.73
N ALA A 61 44.37 35.37 -12.17
CA ALA A 61 43.96 35.96 -13.45
C ALA A 61 44.04 37.50 -13.37
N PRO A 62 44.42 38.22 -14.45
CA PRO A 62 44.44 39.67 -14.46
C PRO A 62 43.03 40.24 -14.32
N GLY A 63 42.93 41.32 -13.55
CA GLY A 63 41.70 41.91 -13.04
C GLY A 63 40.72 42.45 -14.08
N ALA A 64 39.47 42.45 -13.66
CA ALA A 64 38.35 43.13 -14.28
C ALA A 64 38.49 44.66 -14.13
N GLU A 65 38.43 45.37 -15.24
CA GLU A 65 38.06 46.79 -15.32
C GLU A 65 36.80 46.95 -16.18
N ALA A 66 36.14 48.08 -15.98
CA ALA A 66 34.71 48.35 -16.17
C ALA A 66 34.18 48.33 -17.62
N SER A 67 32.85 48.19 -17.70
CA SER A 67 31.97 48.11 -18.86
C SER A 67 32.10 49.21 -19.93
N ALA A 68 31.99 48.82 -21.21
CA ALA A 68 31.36 49.56 -22.32
C ALA A 68 30.99 48.58 -23.48
N PRO A 69 29.97 48.85 -24.34
CA PRO A 69 29.36 47.86 -25.24
C PRO A 69 29.83 47.90 -26.72
N GLU A 70 29.88 46.70 -27.34
CA GLU A 70 29.77 46.26 -28.78
C GLU A 70 30.66 46.93 -29.89
N PRO A 71 30.95 46.30 -31.08
CA PRO A 71 30.31 45.14 -31.74
C PRO A 71 31.23 44.05 -32.38
N GLU A 72 30.55 43.00 -32.89
CA GLU A 72 30.83 41.96 -33.92
C GLU A 72 32.20 41.88 -34.65
N ASP A 73 32.81 40.68 -34.74
CA ASP A 73 32.99 39.89 -36.00
C ASP A 73 33.86 38.61 -35.89
N GLU A 74 33.40 37.59 -36.64
CA GLU A 74 34.06 36.45 -37.31
C GLU A 74 34.98 35.42 -36.60
N ASP A 75 34.51 34.16 -36.63
CA ASP A 75 35.29 32.90 -36.51
C ASP A 75 36.36 32.75 -37.62
N PRO A 76 37.43 31.97 -37.34
CA PRO A 76 37.87 31.03 -38.38
C PRO A 76 38.18 29.61 -37.89
N VAL A 77 37.70 28.67 -38.71
CA VAL A 77 37.85 27.21 -38.70
C VAL A 77 39.30 26.74 -38.97
N SER A 78 39.70 25.58 -38.44
CA SER A 78 40.77 24.71 -38.98
C SER A 78 40.78 23.28 -38.39
N PRO A 79 41.34 22.25 -39.08
CA PRO A 79 40.62 21.03 -39.51
C PRO A 79 41.03 19.71 -38.78
N PRO A 80 40.39 18.56 -39.10
CA PRO A 80 40.47 17.32 -38.31
C PRO A 80 41.58 16.35 -38.75
N VAL A 81 42.04 15.50 -37.84
CA VAL A 81 42.91 14.33 -38.11
C VAL A 81 42.21 13.04 -37.66
N ASP A 82 42.21 12.07 -38.58
CA ASP A 82 41.54 10.76 -38.57
C ASP A 82 42.21 9.73 -37.60
N PRO A 83 41.47 8.81 -36.94
CA PRO A 83 42.02 7.93 -35.92
C PRO A 83 42.43 6.54 -36.46
N GLY A 84 43.68 6.16 -36.18
CA GLY A 84 44.18 4.80 -36.30
C GLY A 84 43.83 3.91 -35.10
N ARG A 85 43.32 2.72 -35.43
CA ARG A 85 42.91 1.55 -34.64
C ARG A 85 43.79 1.18 -33.43
N ALA A 86 43.16 0.94 -32.27
CA ALA A 86 43.74 0.23 -31.11
C ALA A 86 42.81 -0.94 -30.70
N GLU A 87 43.40 -2.09 -30.37
CA GLU A 87 42.74 -3.37 -30.01
C GLU A 87 42.05 -3.32 -28.62
N PRO A 88 40.99 -4.12 -28.38
CA PRO A 88 40.24 -4.07 -27.12
C PRO A 88 40.84 -4.95 -26.01
N GLU A 89 41.16 -4.35 -24.86
CA GLU A 89 41.49 -5.06 -23.61
C GLU A 89 40.27 -5.77 -22.98
N ALA A 90 40.53 -6.94 -22.38
CA ALA A 90 39.55 -7.86 -21.82
C ALA A 90 38.79 -7.32 -20.59
N GLY A 91 37.49 -7.62 -20.54
CA GLY A 91 36.52 -7.10 -19.58
C GLY A 91 36.71 -7.50 -18.12
N ASP A 92 36.73 -6.48 -17.26
CA ASP A 92 36.83 -6.52 -15.79
C ASP A 92 35.42 -6.59 -15.15
N PRO A 93 35.16 -7.43 -14.12
CA PRO A 93 33.90 -7.33 -13.38
C PRO A 93 33.93 -6.08 -12.49
N VAL A 94 33.21 -5.05 -12.96
CA VAL A 94 33.00 -3.76 -12.28
C VAL A 94 34.29 -2.91 -12.20
N ARG A 95 34.76 -2.40 -13.36
CA ARG A 95 35.47 -1.09 -13.37
C ARG A 95 34.44 0.02 -13.17
N LEU A 96 34.65 0.83 -12.15
CA LEU A 96 33.70 1.87 -11.73
C LEU A 96 34.06 3.29 -12.17
N TYR A 97 35.05 3.50 -13.05
CA TYR A 97 35.24 4.79 -13.73
C TYR A 97 35.89 4.62 -15.11
N PRO A 98 35.48 5.38 -16.15
CA PRO A 98 36.30 5.65 -17.32
C PRO A 98 37.44 6.64 -16.96
N PRO A 99 38.59 6.61 -17.65
CA PRO A 99 39.54 7.71 -17.59
C PRO A 99 38.92 8.93 -18.28
N GLY A 100 38.54 9.95 -17.50
CA GLY A 100 37.99 11.19 -18.03
C GLY A 100 39.09 12.05 -18.65
N THR A 101 39.23 11.99 -19.97
CA THR A 101 39.94 12.98 -20.78
C THR A 101 39.22 14.32 -20.70
N ARG A 102 39.96 15.40 -20.42
CA ARG A 102 39.49 16.79 -20.44
C ARG A 102 39.55 17.39 -21.86
N ARG A 103 38.51 18.13 -22.23
CA ARG A 103 38.46 19.39 -23.02
C ARG A 103 37.17 20.08 -22.54
N GLY A 104 37.12 21.25 -21.89
CA GLY A 104 37.66 22.57 -22.24
C GLY A 104 36.75 23.16 -23.33
N GLY A 105 35.92 24.21 -23.18
CA GLY A 105 35.54 25.13 -22.10
C GLY A 105 34.29 25.93 -22.53
N GLU A 106 33.79 26.83 -21.66
CA GLU A 106 32.95 28.03 -21.98
C GLU A 106 31.50 27.75 -22.49
N THR A 107 30.38 28.42 -22.14
CA THR A 107 30.00 29.56 -21.27
C THR A 107 28.50 29.40 -20.96
N GLU A 108 28.02 29.82 -19.78
CA GLU A 108 26.58 29.97 -19.50
C GLU A 108 26.01 31.15 -20.30
N ALA A 109 25.01 30.91 -21.16
CA ALA A 109 23.96 31.88 -21.45
C ALA A 109 22.69 31.20 -21.98
N GLU A 110 21.58 31.76 -21.53
CA GLU A 110 20.17 31.40 -21.71
C GLU A 110 19.78 31.02 -23.15
N LEU A 111 19.07 29.90 -23.31
CA LEU A 111 17.95 29.77 -24.25
C LEU A 111 16.95 28.76 -23.70
N ALA A 112 15.70 29.21 -23.57
CA ALA A 112 14.55 28.41 -23.24
C ALA A 112 14.39 27.26 -24.26
N GLY A 113 14.42 26.04 -23.75
CA GLY A 113 14.13 24.81 -24.48
C GLY A 113 14.05 23.68 -23.46
N GLU A 114 12.85 23.37 -23.00
CA GLU A 114 12.59 22.20 -22.16
C GLU A 114 13.03 20.93 -22.91
N VAL A 115 14.21 20.42 -22.57
CA VAL A 115 14.55 19.02 -22.78
C VAL A 115 14.42 18.35 -21.41
N PRO A 116 13.50 17.38 -21.21
CA PRO A 116 13.36 16.72 -19.93
C PRO A 116 14.60 15.87 -19.66
N GLY A 117 15.50 16.38 -18.82
CA GLY A 117 16.52 15.55 -18.20
C GLY A 117 15.84 14.46 -17.38
N GLU A 118 16.15 13.20 -17.68
CA GLU A 118 15.67 11.99 -17.00
C GLU A 118 16.01 12.02 -15.50
N ARG A 119 15.28 12.82 -14.73
CA ARG A 119 15.13 12.69 -13.28
C ARG A 119 13.75 12.12 -13.06
N GLY A 120 13.69 10.83 -12.76
CA GLY A 120 12.45 10.16 -12.38
C GLY A 120 11.75 10.98 -11.29
N VAL A 121 10.53 11.43 -11.60
CA VAL A 121 9.67 12.13 -10.66
C VAL A 121 9.48 11.24 -9.42
N PRO A 122 9.72 11.74 -8.19
CA PRO A 122 9.61 10.91 -7.00
C PRO A 122 8.15 10.54 -6.75
N VAL A 123 7.81 9.27 -6.95
CA VAL A 123 6.49 8.72 -6.62
C VAL A 123 6.36 8.54 -5.10
N ARG A 124 5.30 9.10 -4.52
CA ARG A 124 4.86 8.79 -3.15
C ARG A 124 3.95 7.56 -3.16
N VAL A 125 4.57 6.39 -3.13
CA VAL A 125 3.88 5.13 -2.77
C VAL A 125 3.88 5.02 -1.24
N PRO A 126 2.78 4.62 -0.57
CA PRO A 126 2.79 4.36 0.87
C PRO A 126 3.94 3.41 1.23
N ARG A 127 4.92 3.94 1.96
CA ARG A 127 6.22 3.28 2.20
C ARG A 127 6.10 2.37 3.41
N ALA A 128 6.35 1.08 3.23
CA ALA A 128 6.65 0.20 4.36
C ALA A 128 7.92 0.71 5.05
N ALA A 129 7.90 0.82 6.39
CA ALA A 129 9.06 1.29 7.15
C ALA A 129 10.27 0.39 6.91
N ALA A 130 11.43 0.99 6.57
CA ALA A 130 12.67 0.27 6.28
C ALA A 130 13.37 -0.23 7.54
N LEU A 131 13.15 0.43 8.69
CA LEU A 131 13.52 -0.06 10.01
C LEU A 131 12.31 -0.72 10.67
N PRO A 132 12.37 -2.04 10.94
CA PRO A 132 11.33 -2.69 11.72
C PRO A 132 11.29 -2.08 13.14
N ARG A 133 10.07 -1.75 13.60
CA ARG A 133 9.81 -1.31 14.99
C ARG A 133 10.60 -0.06 15.41
N ILE A 134 10.54 1.00 14.60
CA ILE A 134 11.21 2.30 14.82
C ILE A 134 11.08 2.86 16.25
N LEU A 135 9.93 2.67 16.92
CA LEU A 135 9.73 3.11 18.30
C LEU A 135 10.59 2.35 19.32
N GLU A 136 10.87 1.07 19.08
CA GLU A 136 11.77 0.27 19.93
C GLU A 136 13.21 0.76 19.79
N ILE A 137 13.65 1.09 18.57
CA ILE A 137 14.98 1.67 18.31
C ILE A 137 15.10 3.04 19.00
N GLN A 138 14.08 3.90 18.88
CA GLN A 138 14.06 5.19 19.56
C GLN A 138 14.14 5.03 21.09
N ARG A 139 13.41 4.07 21.68
CA ARG A 139 13.50 3.76 23.12
C ARG A 139 14.88 3.23 23.51
N ALA A 140 15.46 2.34 22.70
CA ALA A 140 16.76 1.74 22.95
C ALA A 140 17.90 2.78 22.95
N LEU A 141 17.84 3.76 22.05
CA LEU A 141 18.83 4.82 21.95
C LEU A 141 18.70 5.91 23.04
N ARG A 142 17.61 5.96 23.83
CA ARG A 142 17.41 6.97 24.90
C ARG A 142 18.57 7.05 25.89
N ALA A 143 19.29 5.96 26.09
CA ALA A 143 20.50 5.94 26.91
C ALA A 143 21.52 7.02 26.51
N LEU A 144 21.61 7.39 25.23
CA LEU A 144 22.52 8.43 24.74
C LEU A 144 22.20 9.83 25.27
N GLN A 145 20.99 10.09 25.77
CA GLN A 145 20.69 11.35 26.45
C GLN A 145 21.53 11.56 27.72
N ARG A 146 22.07 10.48 28.30
CA ARG A 146 22.96 10.51 29.47
C ARG A 146 24.44 10.48 29.09
N HIS A 147 24.78 10.40 27.80
CA HIS A 147 26.17 10.42 27.37
C HIS A 147 26.80 11.79 27.64
N ARG A 148 28.01 11.78 28.22
CA ARG A 148 28.80 12.97 28.53
C ARG A 148 30.12 12.90 27.76
N PRO A 149 30.41 13.87 26.88
CA PRO A 149 31.72 13.98 26.26
C PRO A 149 32.83 14.14 27.30
N PRO A 150 34.06 13.66 27.01
CA PRO A 150 35.19 13.81 27.92
C PRO A 150 35.76 15.23 27.97
N ALA A 151 35.46 16.10 27.00
CA ALA A 151 35.94 17.47 26.99
C ALA A 151 35.19 18.39 27.97
N PRO A 152 35.85 19.44 28.50
CA PRO A 152 35.23 20.42 29.40
C PRO A 152 34.04 21.12 28.74
N PRO A 153 32.91 21.28 29.44
CA PRO A 153 31.65 21.80 28.89
C PRO A 153 31.84 23.14 28.19
N THR A 154 31.33 23.26 26.96
CA THR A 154 31.49 24.48 26.15
C THR A 154 30.55 25.60 26.56
N ARG A 155 29.42 25.28 27.21
CA ARG A 155 28.42 26.24 27.63
C ARG A 155 28.39 26.30 29.14
N MET A 156 28.77 27.46 29.68
CA MET A 156 28.61 27.79 31.08
C MET A 156 27.38 28.68 31.21
N VAL A 157 26.49 28.36 32.15
CA VAL A 157 25.32 29.18 32.48
C VAL A 157 25.47 29.73 33.88
N LEU A 158 24.86 30.88 34.13
CA LEU A 158 24.85 31.46 35.47
C LEU A 158 24.12 30.50 36.43
N ASP A 159 24.80 30.14 37.51
CA ASP A 159 24.17 29.51 38.65
C ASP A 159 23.51 30.64 39.46
N GLU A 160 22.26 30.96 39.12
CA GLU A 160 21.50 32.05 39.74
C GLU A 160 21.53 32.00 41.28
N PRO A 161 21.24 30.86 41.95
CA PRO A 161 21.31 30.80 43.42
C PRO A 161 22.75 30.93 43.95
N ALA A 162 23.74 30.26 43.35
CA ALA A 162 25.12 30.38 43.83
C ALA A 162 25.73 31.78 43.58
N THR A 163 25.32 32.44 42.50
CA THR A 163 25.67 33.83 42.18
C THR A 163 25.05 34.78 43.19
N ALA A 164 23.77 34.61 43.51
CA ALA A 164 23.09 35.42 44.53
C ALA A 164 23.78 35.28 45.89
N GLU A 165 24.15 34.05 46.26
CA GLU A 165 24.81 33.78 47.56
C GLU A 165 26.26 34.28 47.60
N ALA A 166 27.05 34.11 46.54
CA ALA A 166 28.40 34.67 46.45
C ALA A 166 28.38 36.20 46.47
N SER A 167 27.41 36.82 45.79
CA SER A 167 27.24 38.27 45.76
C SER A 167 26.78 38.84 47.11
N ALA A 168 25.91 38.12 47.82
CA ALA A 168 25.48 38.49 49.16
C ALA A 168 26.64 38.44 50.18
N ARG A 169 27.51 37.42 50.08
CA ARG A 169 28.72 37.30 50.92
C ARG A 169 29.77 38.36 50.61
N ALA A 170 29.80 38.86 49.37
CA ALA A 170 30.72 39.90 48.92
C ALA A 170 30.22 41.34 49.19
N LEU A 171 29.29 41.51 50.14
CA LEU A 171 28.80 42.82 50.61
C LEU A 171 28.25 43.72 49.48
N GLY A 172 27.55 43.12 48.51
CA GLY A 172 26.84 43.84 47.45
C GLY A 172 27.55 43.91 46.10
N LEU A 173 28.75 43.33 45.96
CA LEU A 173 29.40 43.12 44.67
C LEU A 173 28.81 41.90 43.96
N VAL A 174 28.39 42.06 42.70
CA VAL A 174 27.85 40.94 41.90
C VAL A 174 28.98 40.01 41.47
N ILE A 175 29.03 38.81 42.04
CA ILE A 175 30.00 37.76 41.70
C ILE A 175 29.28 36.64 40.93
N PRO A 176 29.39 36.60 39.59
CA PRO A 176 28.76 35.56 38.80
C PRO A 176 29.43 34.20 39.05
N VAL A 177 28.67 33.25 39.59
CA VAL A 177 29.07 31.85 39.69
C VAL A 177 28.51 31.12 38.48
N LEU A 178 29.39 30.57 37.65
CA LEU A 178 29.00 29.84 36.46
C LEU A 178 28.99 28.33 36.74
N ARG A 179 27.95 27.64 36.29
CA ARG A 179 27.87 26.18 36.28
C ARG A 179 27.77 25.65 34.86
N PRO A 180 28.28 24.44 34.58
CA PRO A 180 28.19 23.87 33.25
C PRO A 180 26.75 23.49 32.88
N ASP A 181 26.25 23.99 31.74
CA ASP A 181 25.02 23.49 31.13
C ASP A 181 25.34 22.32 30.22
N SER A 182 25.13 21.14 30.77
CA SER A 182 25.63 19.91 30.18
C SER A 182 24.60 19.18 29.32
N ARG A 183 23.47 19.83 29.02
CA ARG A 183 22.42 19.25 28.16
C ARG A 183 22.86 19.28 26.70
N ARG A 184 22.77 18.13 26.02
CA ARG A 184 22.99 17.97 24.57
C ARG A 184 24.36 18.45 24.10
N GLU A 185 25.43 18.06 24.78
CA GLU A 185 26.79 18.46 24.41
C GLU A 185 27.38 17.69 23.23
N ALA A 186 26.84 16.51 22.92
CA ALA A 186 27.39 15.63 21.88
C ALA A 186 26.77 15.89 20.51
N THR A 187 27.53 15.74 19.44
CA THR A 187 27.05 15.79 18.05
C THR A 187 26.98 14.37 17.48
N ALA A 188 25.83 13.97 16.91
CA ALA A 188 25.76 12.71 16.17
C ALA A 188 26.24 12.91 14.73
N ARG A 189 27.17 12.08 14.27
CA ARG A 189 27.62 12.03 12.87
C ARG A 189 27.16 10.72 12.25
N LEU A 190 26.21 10.80 11.33
CA LEU A 190 25.70 9.68 10.57
C LEU A 190 26.37 9.67 9.20
N VAL A 191 27.16 8.63 8.93
CA VAL A 191 27.93 8.51 7.68
C VAL A 191 27.44 7.28 6.92
N MET A 192 26.85 7.47 5.75
CA MET A 192 26.45 6.36 4.88
C MET A 192 27.54 6.08 3.84
N ASP A 193 27.93 4.82 3.67
CA ASP A 193 28.72 4.42 2.52
C ASP A 193 27.92 4.63 1.22
N ALA A 194 28.49 5.33 0.24
CA ALA A 194 27.86 5.63 -1.05
C ALA A 194 28.14 4.57 -2.13
N SER A 195 28.61 3.37 -1.73
CA SER A 195 28.77 2.25 -2.65
C SER A 195 27.42 1.80 -3.26
N PRO A 196 27.41 1.24 -4.48
CA PRO A 196 26.16 0.92 -5.18
C PRO A 196 25.22 -0.04 -4.41
N SER A 197 25.78 -1.00 -3.68
CA SER A 197 25.04 -1.94 -2.84
C SER A 197 24.35 -1.24 -1.66
N MET A 198 24.75 -0.02 -1.31
CA MET A 198 24.13 0.77 -0.25
C MET A 198 22.85 1.47 -0.67
N ALA A 199 22.57 1.57 -1.96
CA ALA A 199 21.34 2.21 -2.45
C ALA A 199 20.06 1.55 -1.91
N VAL A 200 20.07 0.22 -1.66
CA VAL A 200 18.91 -0.48 -1.08
C VAL A 200 18.62 -0.04 0.37
N TRP A 201 19.62 0.49 1.08
CA TRP A 201 19.55 0.86 2.50
C TRP A 201 19.32 2.36 2.76
N GLN A 202 19.18 3.16 1.69
CA GLN A 202 18.92 4.60 1.77
C GLN A 202 17.76 4.93 2.70
N ASP A 203 16.68 4.15 2.59
CA ASP A 203 15.47 4.36 3.35
C ASP A 203 15.69 4.14 4.86
N MET A 204 16.46 3.12 5.22
CA MET A 204 16.82 2.81 6.60
C MET A 204 17.74 3.88 7.19
N PHE A 205 18.67 4.42 6.39
CA PHE A 205 19.55 5.50 6.82
C PHE A 205 18.76 6.79 7.14
N GLU A 206 17.78 7.13 6.31
CA GLU A 206 16.87 8.28 6.54
C GLU A 206 16.02 8.10 7.81
N GLU A 207 15.51 6.89 8.06
CA GLU A 207 14.76 6.59 9.27
C GLU A 207 15.64 6.64 10.52
N LEU A 208 16.87 6.10 10.46
CA LEU A 208 17.85 6.20 11.56
C LEU A 208 18.20 7.65 11.86
N ARG A 209 18.40 8.47 10.84
CA ARG A 209 18.58 9.93 10.96
C ARG A 209 17.41 10.56 11.72
N SER A 210 16.18 10.27 11.30
CA SER A 210 14.98 10.80 11.95
C SER A 210 14.89 10.38 13.42
N VAL A 211 15.27 9.15 13.75
CA VAL A 211 15.33 8.68 15.15
C VAL A 211 16.35 9.48 15.96
N CYS A 212 17.55 9.71 15.44
CA CYS A 212 18.59 10.50 16.11
C CYS A 212 18.14 11.97 16.33
N GLU A 213 17.50 12.59 15.34
CA GLU A 213 16.95 13.96 15.43
C GLU A 213 15.86 14.04 16.51
N ARG A 214 14.92 13.09 16.54
CA ARG A 214 13.81 13.05 17.51
C ARG A 214 14.21 12.62 18.92
N LEU A 215 15.41 12.09 19.11
CA LEU A 215 15.89 11.62 20.41
C LEU A 215 16.15 12.77 21.39
N GLY A 216 16.46 13.97 20.88
CA GLY A 216 16.81 15.14 21.69
C GLY A 216 18.05 14.95 22.57
N ALA A 217 18.90 13.97 22.25
CA ALA A 217 20.15 13.66 22.96
C ALA A 217 21.34 14.49 22.48
N PHE A 218 21.30 14.95 21.22
CA PHE A 218 22.44 15.57 20.55
C PHE A 218 22.24 17.07 20.37
N ARG A 219 23.35 17.81 20.32
CA ARG A 219 23.39 19.24 19.94
C ARG A 219 22.93 19.42 18.49
N ASP A 220 23.43 18.52 17.65
CA ASP A 220 23.30 18.54 16.20
C ASP A 220 23.41 17.10 15.67
N VAL A 221 22.77 16.84 14.53
CA VAL A 221 22.81 15.56 13.81
C VAL A 221 23.32 15.84 12.40
N GLN A 222 24.59 15.49 12.17
CA GLN A 222 25.30 15.73 10.91
C GLN A 222 25.23 14.49 10.03
N VAL A 223 24.88 14.68 8.76
CA VAL A 223 24.68 13.60 7.79
C VAL A 223 25.68 13.72 6.66
N HIS A 224 26.41 12.64 6.39
CA HIS A 224 27.42 12.56 5.35
C HIS A 224 27.31 11.28 4.52
N TYR A 225 27.77 11.34 3.28
CA TYR A 225 27.90 10.19 2.39
C TYR A 225 29.37 10.02 2.02
N LEU A 226 29.90 8.81 2.19
CA LEU A 226 31.30 8.48 1.90
C LEU A 226 31.43 7.97 0.46
N HIS A 227 32.04 8.80 -0.39
CA HIS A 227 32.27 8.56 -1.80
C HIS A 227 33.71 8.13 -2.07
N ARG A 228 33.89 7.30 -3.11
CA ARG A 228 35.21 7.04 -3.70
C ARG A 228 35.44 8.01 -4.86
N LEU A 229 36.56 8.71 -4.86
CA LEU A 229 37.00 9.54 -5.98
C LEU A 229 37.72 8.71 -7.04
N ALA A 230 37.92 9.29 -8.23
CA ALA A 230 38.57 8.63 -9.36
C ALA A 230 40.02 8.21 -9.04
N ASP A 231 40.70 8.99 -8.20
CA ASP A 231 42.05 8.72 -7.67
C ASP A 231 42.08 7.64 -6.56
N GLY A 232 40.93 7.06 -6.20
CA GLY A 232 40.79 6.05 -5.14
C GLY A 232 40.72 6.63 -3.73
N THR A 233 40.73 7.95 -3.56
CA THR A 233 40.62 8.59 -2.24
C THR A 233 39.16 8.62 -1.76
N ALA A 234 38.99 8.68 -0.44
CA ALA A 234 37.68 8.72 0.20
C ALA A 234 37.28 10.16 0.53
N ALA A 235 36.12 10.59 0.04
CA ALA A 235 35.60 11.94 0.20
C ALA A 235 34.17 11.95 0.75
N LEU A 236 33.81 13.01 1.47
CA LEU A 236 32.50 13.19 2.08
C LEU A 236 31.66 14.15 1.24
N GLY A 237 30.45 13.71 0.93
CA GLY A 237 29.40 14.51 0.32
C GLY A 237 28.20 14.69 1.24
N ARG A 238 27.26 15.55 0.82
CA ARG A 238 25.98 15.78 1.52
C ARG A 238 24.82 14.92 1.01
N GLY A 239 25.02 14.22 -0.11
CA GLY A 239 24.00 13.40 -0.74
C GLY A 239 24.55 12.10 -1.33
N PRO A 240 23.65 11.21 -1.78
CA PRO A 240 23.98 9.88 -2.30
C PRO A 240 24.69 9.92 -3.65
N VAL A 241 24.63 11.05 -4.37
CA VAL A 241 25.39 11.30 -5.60
C VAL A 241 26.50 12.32 -5.28
N PRO A 242 27.73 12.13 -5.77
CA PRO A 242 28.79 13.11 -5.59
C PRO A 242 28.41 14.43 -6.27
N GLY A 243 28.29 15.50 -5.48
CA GLY A 243 27.99 16.85 -5.96
C GLY A 243 29.17 17.80 -5.79
N PRO A 244 29.05 19.07 -6.22
CA PRO A 244 30.06 20.08 -5.96
C PRO A 244 30.28 20.26 -4.45
N GLY A 245 31.54 20.40 -4.02
CA GLY A 245 31.90 20.62 -2.61
C GLY A 245 32.23 19.36 -1.79
N LEU A 246 32.68 18.28 -2.42
CA LEU A 246 33.25 17.12 -1.71
C LEU A 246 34.41 17.54 -0.79
N ARG A 247 34.45 16.94 0.40
CA ARG A 247 35.43 17.25 1.45
C ARG A 247 36.25 16.02 1.82
N SER A 248 37.44 16.22 2.37
CA SER A 248 38.25 15.09 2.88
C SER A 248 37.53 14.38 4.02
N GLY A 249 37.57 13.04 4.04
CA GLY A 249 37.10 12.22 5.15
C GLY A 249 37.74 12.54 6.50
N GLU A 250 38.91 13.17 6.48
CA GLU A 250 39.62 13.63 7.67
C GLU A 250 38.87 14.68 8.49
N GLN A 251 37.95 15.42 7.87
CA GLN A 251 37.23 16.49 8.55
C GLN A 251 36.31 15.99 9.69
N LEU A 252 35.96 14.70 9.68
CA LEU A 252 35.19 14.09 10.77
C LEU A 252 36.08 13.60 11.93
N ARG A 253 37.40 13.80 11.87
CA ARG A 253 38.26 13.60 13.03
C ARG A 253 38.00 14.73 14.04
N ASP A 254 37.49 14.38 15.21
CA ASP A 254 37.18 15.34 16.27
C ASP A 254 38.02 15.08 17.53
N PRO A 255 39.17 15.74 17.70
CA PRO A 255 40.01 15.57 18.88
C PRO A 255 39.34 16.05 20.18
N THR A 256 38.23 16.80 20.11
CA THR A 256 37.49 17.23 21.30
C THR A 256 36.68 16.08 21.92
N GLY A 257 36.48 14.97 21.22
CA GLY A 257 35.72 13.83 21.74
C GLY A 257 34.22 14.09 21.87
N ARG A 258 33.70 15.17 21.28
CA ARG A 258 32.30 15.60 21.41
C ARG A 258 31.37 14.97 20.38
N ALA A 259 31.93 14.44 19.29
CA ALA A 259 31.15 13.71 18.32
C ALA A 259 30.96 12.23 18.70
N LEU A 260 29.86 11.66 18.23
CA LEU A 260 29.61 10.23 18.20
C LEU A 260 29.35 9.86 16.74
N THR A 261 30.11 8.91 16.20
CA THR A 261 30.07 8.58 14.77
C THR A 261 29.42 7.22 14.55
N MET A 262 28.34 7.18 13.77
CA MET A 262 27.70 5.94 13.31
C MET A 262 27.87 5.83 11.79
N MET A 263 28.64 4.85 11.35
CA MET A 263 28.83 4.54 9.94
C MET A 263 27.86 3.44 9.51
N VAL A 264 27.02 3.70 8.52
CA VAL A 264 26.12 2.71 7.94
C VAL A 264 26.74 2.19 6.65
N SER A 265 27.16 0.91 6.64
CA SER A 265 27.83 0.31 5.49
C SER A 265 27.69 -1.21 5.49
N ASP A 266 27.62 -1.77 4.29
CA ASP A 266 27.70 -3.21 4.06
C ASP A 266 29.14 -3.78 4.15
N CYS A 267 30.13 -2.88 4.29
CA CYS A 267 31.56 -3.16 4.29
C CYS A 267 32.05 -3.98 3.08
N ALA A 268 31.34 -3.92 1.95
CA ALA A 268 31.68 -4.69 0.74
C ALA A 268 32.27 -3.82 -0.38
N GLY A 269 32.08 -2.49 -0.30
CA GLY A 269 32.48 -1.55 -1.34
C GLY A 269 34.01 -1.41 -1.59
N PRO A 270 34.42 -0.79 -2.71
CA PRO A 270 35.84 -0.66 -3.08
C PRO A 270 36.70 0.08 -2.05
N LEU A 271 36.14 1.09 -1.36
CA LEU A 271 36.86 1.81 -0.29
C LEU A 271 37.26 0.90 0.86
N TRP A 272 36.46 -0.13 1.14
CA TRP A 272 36.79 -1.13 2.14
C TRP A 272 37.81 -2.13 1.62
N ARG A 273 37.71 -2.56 0.35
CA ARG A 273 38.75 -3.41 -0.26
C ARG A 273 40.12 -2.74 -0.26
N GLU A 274 40.17 -1.45 -0.59
CA GLU A 274 41.40 -0.65 -0.69
C GLU A 274 41.94 -0.22 0.69
N GLY A 275 41.27 -0.59 1.78
CA GLY A 275 41.62 -0.22 3.15
C GLY A 275 41.33 1.23 3.52
N ALA A 276 40.83 2.05 2.58
CA ALA A 276 40.63 3.49 2.77
C ALA A 276 39.55 3.80 3.82
N ALA A 277 38.44 3.06 3.80
CA ALA A 277 37.39 3.17 4.80
C ALA A 277 37.89 2.77 6.20
N GLN A 278 38.67 1.69 6.31
CA GLN A 278 39.23 1.22 7.57
C GLN A 278 40.25 2.21 8.15
N ARG A 279 41.10 2.81 7.31
CA ARG A 279 42.06 3.85 7.74
C ARG A 279 41.33 5.10 8.24
N LEU A 280 40.27 5.54 7.56
CA LEU A 280 39.43 6.65 8.04
C LEU A 280 38.75 6.32 9.37
N LEU A 281 38.14 5.14 9.45
CA LEU A 281 37.45 4.69 10.66
C LEU A 281 38.42 4.55 11.84
N HIS A 282 39.66 4.12 11.60
CA HIS A 282 40.72 4.14 12.62
C HIS A 282 40.94 5.56 13.16
N ARG A 283 41.13 6.55 12.28
CA ARG A 283 41.39 7.94 12.69
C ARG A 283 40.19 8.60 13.39
N TRP A 284 38.96 8.22 13.03
CA TRP A 284 37.78 8.69 13.76
C TRP A 284 37.66 8.04 15.15
N ALA A 285 37.91 6.73 15.23
CA ALA A 285 37.83 5.94 16.46
C ALA A 285 38.93 6.26 17.47
N GLU A 286 40.04 6.87 17.06
CA GLU A 286 41.07 7.40 17.96
C GLU A 286 40.54 8.48 18.91
N CYS A 287 39.62 9.31 18.42
CA CYS A 287 39.19 10.51 19.15
C CYS A 287 37.78 10.41 19.70
N THR A 288 36.89 9.68 19.03
CA THR A 288 35.45 9.65 19.35
C THR A 288 34.87 8.24 19.31
N PRO A 289 33.82 7.93 20.09
CA PRO A 289 33.11 6.66 19.97
C PRO A 289 32.57 6.48 18.54
N CYS A 290 33.04 5.42 17.87
CA CYS A 290 32.62 5.05 16.53
C CYS A 290 31.91 3.69 16.55
N VAL A 291 30.93 3.52 15.67
CA VAL A 291 30.22 2.24 15.47
C VAL A 291 29.89 2.05 13.99
N VAL A 292 29.97 0.81 13.52
CA VAL A 292 29.49 0.43 12.18
C VAL A 292 28.13 -0.24 12.33
N VAL A 293 27.09 0.34 11.75
CA VAL A 293 25.78 -0.29 11.60
C VAL A 293 25.80 -1.03 10.27
N GLN A 294 25.84 -2.35 10.37
CA GLN A 294 26.08 -3.26 9.26
C GLN A 294 24.76 -3.97 8.94
N PRO A 295 24.08 -3.59 7.85
CA PRO A 295 22.70 -4.00 7.59
C PRO A 295 22.57 -5.41 7.00
N LEU A 296 23.66 -6.00 6.54
CA LEU A 296 23.67 -7.38 6.10
C LEU A 296 23.41 -8.35 7.27
N PRO A 297 22.83 -9.53 7.03
CA PRO A 297 22.71 -10.57 8.03
C PRO A 297 24.09 -10.95 8.58
N GLN A 298 24.19 -11.16 9.90
CA GLN A 298 25.46 -11.39 10.61
C GLN A 298 26.31 -12.52 10.03
N ARG A 299 25.67 -13.56 9.44
CA ARG A 299 26.36 -14.65 8.74
C ARG A 299 27.27 -14.19 7.59
N LEU A 300 26.98 -13.03 6.99
CA LEU A 300 27.72 -12.49 5.85
C LEU A 300 28.88 -11.57 6.26
N TRP A 301 28.94 -11.13 7.52
CA TRP A 301 29.94 -10.15 7.96
C TRP A 301 31.37 -10.66 7.83
N GLY A 302 31.58 -11.97 8.07
CA GLY A 302 32.87 -12.63 7.87
C GLY A 302 33.36 -12.66 6.42
N ARG A 303 32.50 -12.33 5.44
CA ARG A 303 32.82 -12.22 4.01
C ARG A 303 32.93 -10.78 3.51
N SER A 304 32.70 -9.80 4.39
CA SER A 304 32.92 -8.39 4.10
C SER A 304 34.41 -8.04 4.25
N TRP A 305 34.80 -6.84 3.83
CA TRP A 305 36.15 -6.31 4.03
C TRP A 305 36.37 -5.74 5.44
N LEU A 306 35.38 -5.87 6.32
CA LEU A 306 35.50 -5.65 7.76
C LEU A 306 35.02 -6.90 8.53
N PRO A 307 35.76 -8.02 8.46
CA PRO A 307 35.37 -9.24 9.15
C PRO A 307 35.32 -9.03 10.66
N THR A 308 34.27 -9.53 11.31
CA THR A 308 34.09 -9.34 12.75
C THR A 308 34.76 -10.43 13.59
N GLU A 309 35.12 -10.05 14.81
CA GLU A 309 35.53 -10.92 15.91
C GLU A 309 34.48 -10.85 17.01
N ARG A 310 34.06 -12.02 17.49
CA ARG A 310 33.11 -12.13 18.59
C ARG A 310 33.83 -12.07 19.93
N GLY A 311 33.29 -11.30 20.86
CA GLY A 311 33.82 -11.18 22.20
C GLY A 311 32.95 -10.34 23.12
N THR A 312 33.57 -9.77 24.14
CA THR A 312 32.92 -8.85 25.08
C THR A 312 33.54 -7.46 25.02
N LEU A 313 32.69 -6.43 25.00
CA LEU A 313 33.08 -5.03 25.10
C LEU A 313 32.77 -4.49 26.50
N SER A 314 33.72 -3.79 27.09
CA SER A 314 33.56 -3.09 28.36
C SER A 314 34.05 -1.65 28.22
N ARG A 315 33.38 -0.70 28.87
CA ARG A 315 33.86 0.67 28.96
C ARG A 315 35.00 0.74 29.99
N VAL A 316 36.08 1.45 29.67
CA VAL A 316 37.17 1.70 30.62
C VAL A 316 36.89 3.01 31.35
N GLU A 317 36.69 2.95 32.67
CA GLU A 317 36.47 4.14 33.50
C GLU A 317 37.69 5.09 33.47
N GLY A 318 37.46 6.40 33.56
CA GLY A 318 38.52 7.43 33.53
C GLY A 318 39.22 7.66 32.17
N SER A 319 39.01 6.80 31.16
CA SER A 319 39.71 6.86 29.86
C SER A 319 39.03 7.71 28.78
N GLY A 320 38.11 8.60 29.16
CA GLY A 320 37.30 9.37 28.21
C GLY A 320 36.25 8.54 27.45
N GLY A 321 35.88 7.36 27.97
CA GLY A 321 34.85 6.50 27.39
C GLY A 321 35.33 5.51 26.33
N LYS A 322 36.64 5.20 26.30
CA LYS A 322 37.21 4.18 25.41
C LYS A 322 36.63 2.80 25.74
N LEU A 323 36.43 2.01 24.69
CA LEU A 323 35.94 0.64 24.79
C LEU A 323 37.11 -0.34 24.74
N LYS A 324 37.12 -1.31 25.65
CA LYS A 324 38.06 -2.42 25.67
C LYS A 324 37.35 -3.67 25.20
N PHE A 325 37.96 -4.36 24.24
CA PHE A 325 37.47 -5.62 23.70
C PHE A 325 38.27 -6.81 24.24
N ARG A 326 37.57 -7.88 24.61
CA ARG A 326 38.14 -9.18 24.93
C ARG A 326 37.54 -10.23 24.00
N SER A 327 38.36 -10.84 23.16
CA SER A 327 37.93 -11.90 22.24
C SER A 327 37.53 -13.17 22.99
N ASP A 328 36.49 -13.85 22.51
CA ASP A 328 36.06 -15.15 23.04
C ASP A 328 36.94 -16.31 22.52
N ARG A 329 37.70 -16.07 21.43
CA ARG A 329 38.51 -17.08 20.75
C ARG A 329 39.93 -16.57 20.49
N PRO A 330 40.94 -17.45 20.45
CA PRO A 330 42.28 -17.08 19.99
C PRO A 330 42.24 -16.61 18.53
N PRO A 331 43.15 -15.70 18.12
CA PRO A 331 43.21 -15.21 16.75
C PRO A 331 43.52 -16.38 15.78
N LEU A 332 42.74 -16.48 14.70
CA LEU A 332 43.03 -17.44 13.63
C LEU A 332 44.28 -16.99 12.83
N PRO A 333 45.10 -17.94 12.33
CA PRO A 333 46.21 -17.63 11.43
C PRO A 333 45.77 -16.79 10.22
N GLY A 334 46.49 -15.71 9.93
CA GLY A 334 46.20 -14.82 8.79
C GLY A 334 45.22 -13.67 9.09
N ARG A 335 44.68 -13.55 10.30
CA ARG A 335 43.93 -12.33 10.71
C ARG A 335 44.86 -11.22 11.20
N LEU A 336 44.44 -9.98 10.97
CA LEU A 336 45.14 -8.79 11.44
C LEU A 336 45.22 -8.79 12.97
N VAL A 337 46.43 -8.66 13.51
CA VAL A 337 46.68 -8.55 14.95
C VAL A 337 47.05 -7.10 15.28
N GLY A 338 46.53 -6.57 16.38
CA GLY A 338 46.68 -5.16 16.78
C GLY A 338 45.56 -4.25 16.26
N GLY A 339 45.74 -2.93 16.40
CA GLY A 339 44.77 -1.92 15.96
C GLY A 339 43.62 -1.64 16.93
N LEU A 340 42.74 -0.73 16.52
CA LEU A 340 41.53 -0.38 17.26
C LEU A 340 40.38 -1.34 16.92
N THR A 341 39.57 -1.68 17.92
CA THR A 341 38.37 -2.49 17.77
C THR A 341 37.14 -1.59 17.69
N VAL A 342 36.44 -1.63 16.56
CA VAL A 342 35.23 -0.83 16.32
C VAL A 342 34.01 -1.76 16.41
N PRO A 343 33.01 -1.47 17.25
CA PRO A 343 31.78 -2.25 17.32
C PRO A 343 31.05 -2.30 15.97
N VAL A 344 30.57 -3.48 15.59
CA VAL A 344 29.75 -3.72 14.40
C VAL A 344 28.40 -4.25 14.86
N LEU A 345 27.31 -3.56 14.52
CA LEU A 345 25.97 -3.83 15.04
C LEU A 345 24.98 -4.06 13.90
N PRO A 346 24.02 -5.00 14.05
CA PRO A 346 22.86 -5.02 13.17
C PRO A 346 21.96 -3.79 13.43
N PRO A 347 21.13 -3.38 12.46
CA PRO A 347 20.19 -2.25 12.59
C PRO A 347 18.96 -2.62 13.45
N GLY A 348 19.19 -3.04 14.70
CA GLY A 348 18.15 -3.54 15.60
C GLY A 348 18.21 -2.92 16.99
N ALA A 349 17.05 -2.79 17.63
CA ALA A 349 16.89 -2.11 18.93
C ALA A 349 17.78 -2.71 20.04
N THR A 350 17.91 -4.04 20.10
CA THR A 350 18.71 -4.72 21.13
C THR A 350 20.19 -4.36 21.05
N ALA A 351 20.78 -4.46 19.85
CA ALA A 351 22.20 -4.20 19.63
C ALA A 351 22.53 -2.71 19.77
N LEU A 352 21.72 -1.84 19.16
CA LEU A 352 21.84 -0.39 19.28
C LEU A 352 21.67 0.08 20.73
N GLY A 353 20.73 -0.50 21.48
CA GLY A 353 20.50 -0.19 22.89
C GLY A 353 21.60 -0.69 23.83
N ALA A 354 22.18 -1.87 23.57
CA ALA A 354 23.33 -2.37 24.31
C ALA A 354 24.54 -1.44 24.14
N TRP A 355 24.85 -1.05 22.90
CA TRP A 355 25.92 -0.11 22.61
C TRP A 355 25.65 1.30 23.17
N ALA A 356 24.42 1.81 23.04
CA ALA A 356 24.04 3.12 23.57
C ALA A 356 24.22 3.21 25.10
N ARG A 357 23.81 2.16 25.83
CA ARG A 357 24.04 2.07 27.29
C ARG A 357 25.52 1.96 27.63
N LEU A 358 26.29 1.20 26.86
CA LEU A 358 27.74 1.06 27.04
C LEU A 358 28.46 2.41 26.89
N VAL A 359 28.18 3.16 25.82
CA VAL A 359 28.78 4.48 25.55
C VAL A 359 28.29 5.56 26.54
N ALA A 360 27.05 5.46 27.00
CA ALA A 360 26.50 6.34 28.03
C ALA A 360 27.00 6.01 29.46
N GLY A 361 27.73 4.89 29.66
CA GLY A 361 28.19 4.46 30.97
C GLY A 361 27.06 3.99 31.91
N LEU A 362 25.95 3.51 31.35
CA LEU A 362 24.77 3.04 32.10
C LEU A 362 24.75 1.52 32.29
N GLY A 363 25.76 0.79 31.78
CA GLY A 363 25.88 -0.66 31.90
C GLY A 363 26.65 -1.08 33.14
N THR A 364 26.29 -2.22 33.74
CA THR A 364 26.89 -2.77 34.97
C THR A 364 28.02 -3.78 34.71
N GLY A 365 28.45 -4.00 33.46
CA GLY A 365 29.50 -4.96 33.12
C GLY A 365 29.78 -5.10 31.61
N PRO A 366 30.66 -6.05 31.22
CA PRO A 366 30.96 -6.34 29.82
C PRO A 366 29.73 -6.81 29.04
N VAL A 367 29.57 -6.35 27.79
CA VAL A 367 28.48 -6.73 26.90
C VAL A 367 28.98 -7.57 25.73
N PRO A 368 28.27 -8.63 25.32
CA PRO A 368 28.60 -9.36 24.10
C PRO A 368 28.58 -8.44 22.88
N ALA A 369 29.58 -8.57 22.01
CA ALA A 369 29.74 -7.71 20.86
C ALA A 369 30.49 -8.39 19.72
N GLU A 370 30.22 -7.90 18.52
CA GLU A 370 31.02 -8.14 17.32
C GLU A 370 31.85 -6.89 17.04
N VAL A 371 33.13 -7.05 16.76
CA VAL A 371 34.03 -5.93 16.47
C VAL A 371 34.82 -6.15 15.20
N GLY A 372 35.00 -5.09 14.41
CA GLY A 372 35.95 -5.05 13.30
C GLY A 372 37.27 -4.47 13.77
N ARG A 373 38.40 -5.01 13.30
CA ARG A 373 39.74 -4.43 13.55
C ARG A 373 40.11 -3.45 12.46
N VAL A 374 40.53 -2.26 12.86
CA VAL A 374 41.05 -1.22 11.97
C VAL A 374 42.46 -0.83 12.40
N LEU A 375 43.29 -0.47 11.42
CA LEU A 375 44.71 -0.15 11.61
C LEU A 375 45.00 1.23 11.00
N ALA A 376 45.94 1.97 11.59
CA ALA A 376 46.39 3.26 11.03
C ALA A 376 46.87 3.11 9.57
N ALA A 377 47.66 2.06 9.31
CA ALA A 377 48.10 1.64 7.99
C ALA A 377 47.37 0.36 7.56
N HIS A 378 46.03 0.39 7.53
CA HIS A 378 45.25 -0.78 7.12
C HIS A 378 45.61 -1.18 5.68
N PRO A 379 45.98 -2.46 5.43
CA PRO A 379 46.41 -2.90 4.10
C PRO A 379 45.23 -2.93 3.14
N ALA A 380 45.50 -2.67 1.87
CA ALA A 380 44.55 -3.00 0.81
C ALA A 380 44.52 -4.53 0.62
N ALA A 381 43.33 -5.09 0.42
CA ALA A 381 43.20 -6.47 0.01
C ALA A 381 43.73 -6.65 -1.42
N PRO A 382 44.40 -7.77 -1.73
CA PRO A 382 44.86 -8.03 -3.09
C PRO A 382 43.67 -8.03 -4.06
N PRO A 383 43.84 -7.50 -5.29
CA PRO A 383 42.79 -7.56 -6.29
C PRO A 383 42.40 -9.03 -6.52
N PRO A 384 41.09 -9.33 -6.68
CA PRO A 384 40.69 -10.69 -7.00
C PRO A 384 41.38 -11.12 -8.31
N PRO A 385 41.77 -12.39 -8.47
CA PRO A 385 42.26 -12.86 -9.75
C PRO A 385 41.20 -12.56 -10.82
N PRO A 386 41.60 -12.20 -12.06
CA PRO A 386 40.65 -12.02 -13.15
C PRO A 386 39.77 -13.26 -13.18
N ARG A 387 38.45 -13.06 -13.10
CA ARG A 387 37.52 -14.18 -13.13
C ARG A 387 37.74 -14.86 -14.48
N ALA A 388 38.43 -16.01 -14.52
CA ALA A 388 38.23 -16.97 -15.59
C ALA A 388 36.71 -17.04 -15.77
N VAL A 389 36.21 -16.85 -16.99
CA VAL A 389 34.78 -16.73 -17.30
C VAL A 389 34.10 -18.00 -16.80
N ARG A 390 33.71 -18.00 -15.52
CA ARG A 390 33.10 -19.17 -14.91
C ARG A 390 31.81 -19.38 -15.66
N PRO A 391 31.51 -20.61 -16.06
CA PRO A 391 30.28 -20.87 -16.77
C PRO A 391 29.10 -20.35 -15.93
N PRO A 392 28.08 -19.73 -16.54
CA PRO A 392 26.99 -19.08 -15.80
C PRO A 392 26.28 -20.00 -14.79
N ARG A 393 26.21 -21.30 -15.11
CA ARG A 393 25.67 -22.33 -14.21
C ARG A 393 26.47 -22.48 -12.92
N GLU A 394 27.79 -22.36 -12.96
CA GLU A 394 28.64 -22.42 -11.77
C GLU A 394 28.47 -21.18 -10.89
N LEU A 395 28.33 -19.98 -11.50
CA LEU A 395 28.03 -18.75 -10.78
C LEU A 395 26.70 -18.86 -10.02
N VAL A 396 25.65 -19.34 -10.70
CA VAL A 396 24.32 -19.55 -10.09
C VAL A 396 24.37 -20.65 -9.03
N ALA A 397 25.07 -21.77 -9.27
CA ALA A 397 25.20 -22.85 -8.29
C ALA A 397 25.91 -22.39 -7.01
N ARG A 398 26.98 -21.60 -7.15
CA ARG A 398 27.70 -21.02 -6.00
C ARG A 398 26.82 -20.04 -5.22
N PHE A 399 26.06 -19.20 -5.92
CA PHE A 399 25.07 -18.33 -5.27
C PHE A 399 24.03 -19.15 -4.50
N ARG A 400 23.40 -20.15 -5.13
CA ARG A 400 22.43 -21.06 -4.49
C ARG A 400 22.98 -21.77 -3.26
N SER A 401 24.25 -22.17 -3.28
CA SER A 401 24.89 -22.86 -2.16
C SER A 401 25.17 -21.98 -0.94
N SER A 402 25.15 -20.65 -1.10
CA SER A 402 25.68 -19.72 -0.10
C SER A 402 24.77 -18.56 0.26
N ALA A 403 23.71 -18.33 -0.52
CA ALA A 403 22.72 -17.27 -0.32
C ALA A 403 21.48 -17.76 0.44
N ALA A 404 20.72 -16.82 1.01
CA ALA A 404 19.41 -17.17 1.57
C ALA A 404 18.46 -17.73 0.50
N PRO A 405 17.57 -18.69 0.85
CA PRO A 405 16.57 -19.21 -0.09
C PRO A 405 15.72 -18.10 -0.73
N ARG A 406 15.36 -17.08 0.05
CA ARG A 406 14.61 -15.90 -0.43
C ARG A 406 15.41 -15.05 -1.41
N ALA A 407 16.70 -14.85 -1.19
CA ALA A 407 17.59 -14.16 -2.13
C ALA A 407 17.75 -14.95 -3.45
N VAL A 408 17.80 -16.29 -3.37
CA VAL A 408 17.81 -17.17 -4.55
C VAL A 408 16.52 -17.04 -5.35
N GLN A 409 15.37 -17.10 -4.68
CA GLN A 409 14.07 -16.95 -5.32
C GLN A 409 13.87 -15.55 -5.91
N LEU A 410 14.33 -14.51 -5.20
CA LEU A 410 14.32 -13.13 -5.71
C LEU A 410 15.15 -12.99 -6.97
N ALA A 411 16.35 -13.59 -7.04
CA ALA A 411 17.16 -13.59 -8.25
C ALA A 411 16.46 -14.27 -9.45
N VAL A 412 15.63 -15.29 -9.19
CA VAL A 412 14.80 -15.95 -10.21
C VAL A 412 13.71 -14.99 -10.71
N TYR A 413 12.96 -14.31 -9.84
CA TYR A 413 11.94 -13.33 -10.27
C TYR A 413 12.54 -12.12 -11.00
N LEU A 414 13.68 -11.61 -10.52
CA LEU A 414 14.40 -10.51 -11.16
C LEU A 414 14.91 -10.85 -12.58
N SER A 415 15.01 -12.14 -12.93
CA SER A 415 15.41 -12.55 -14.28
C SER A 415 14.38 -12.20 -15.36
N ALA A 416 13.12 -11.96 -14.97
CA ALA A 416 12.00 -11.57 -15.83
C ALA A 416 11.65 -10.07 -15.77
N ALA A 417 12.48 -9.23 -15.16
CA ALA A 417 12.25 -7.78 -15.07
C ALA A 417 13.50 -6.95 -15.42
N PRO A 418 13.35 -5.70 -15.90
CA PRO A 418 14.48 -4.77 -16.01
C PRO A 418 15.12 -4.49 -14.64
N LEU A 419 16.45 -4.49 -14.61
CA LEU A 419 17.20 -4.38 -13.35
C LEU A 419 17.56 -2.93 -13.01
N THR A 420 16.54 -2.10 -12.79
CA THR A 420 16.71 -0.83 -12.07
C THR A 420 16.31 -1.03 -10.61
N LEU A 421 16.92 -0.29 -9.70
CA LEU A 421 16.61 -0.44 -8.27
C LEU A 421 15.12 -0.26 -7.94
N PRO A 422 14.37 0.70 -8.52
CA PRO A 422 12.93 0.82 -8.31
C PRO A 422 12.14 -0.41 -8.76
N VAL A 423 12.47 -0.97 -9.92
CA VAL A 423 11.81 -2.17 -10.46
C VAL A 423 12.18 -3.41 -9.65
N MET A 424 13.44 -3.53 -9.21
CA MET A 424 13.87 -4.62 -8.34
C MET A 424 13.12 -4.62 -7.00
N ARG A 425 12.90 -3.42 -6.41
CA ARG A 425 12.10 -3.25 -5.19
C ARG A 425 10.60 -3.51 -5.41
N LEU A 426 10.07 -3.15 -6.58
CA LEU A 426 8.70 -3.50 -6.97
C LEU A 426 8.53 -5.02 -6.98
N VAL A 427 9.36 -5.73 -7.76
CA VAL A 427 9.33 -7.20 -7.88
C VAL A 427 9.52 -7.85 -6.52
N GLN A 428 10.43 -7.34 -5.69
CA GLN A 428 10.62 -7.82 -4.33
C GLN A 428 9.31 -7.74 -3.52
N ARG A 429 8.62 -6.60 -3.53
CA ARG A 429 7.40 -6.38 -2.72
C ARG A 429 6.18 -7.14 -3.23
N THR A 430 6.06 -7.31 -4.54
CA THR A 430 4.89 -7.96 -5.14
C THR A 430 5.05 -9.48 -5.18
N MET A 431 6.24 -9.99 -5.50
CA MET A 431 6.47 -11.44 -5.63
C MET A 431 6.95 -12.09 -4.33
N LEU A 432 7.61 -11.34 -3.44
CA LEU A 432 8.17 -11.84 -2.18
C LEU A 432 7.95 -10.84 -1.03
N PRO A 433 6.69 -10.57 -0.62
CA PRO A 433 6.37 -9.54 0.37
C PRO A 433 7.05 -9.75 1.74
N ASP A 434 7.34 -11.01 2.11
CA ASP A 434 8.05 -11.36 3.36
C ASP A 434 9.58 -11.28 3.25
N SER A 435 10.13 -10.86 2.11
CA SER A 435 11.58 -10.70 1.93
C SER A 435 12.08 -9.40 2.55
N GLU A 436 13.30 -9.44 3.09
CA GLU A 436 13.93 -8.28 3.72
C GLU A 436 14.85 -7.56 2.71
N PRO A 437 15.16 -6.27 2.89
CA PRO A 437 16.10 -5.57 2.01
C PRO A 437 17.49 -6.24 1.92
N SER A 438 17.86 -7.06 2.92
CA SER A 438 19.06 -7.90 2.91
C SER A 438 19.05 -8.99 1.85
N ASP A 439 17.89 -9.52 1.49
CA ASP A 439 17.78 -10.55 0.44
C ASP A 439 18.16 -9.95 -0.93
N LEU A 440 17.69 -8.72 -1.21
CA LEU A 440 18.07 -7.97 -2.41
C LEU A 440 19.55 -7.56 -2.40
N ALA A 441 20.07 -7.14 -1.25
CA ALA A 441 21.50 -6.84 -1.09
C ALA A 441 22.38 -8.07 -1.37
N GLU A 442 21.95 -9.26 -0.93
CA GLU A 442 22.65 -10.52 -1.18
C GLU A 442 22.68 -10.87 -2.68
N VAL A 443 21.63 -10.55 -3.44
CA VAL A 443 21.63 -10.65 -4.91
C VAL A 443 22.60 -9.65 -5.54
N LEU A 444 22.62 -8.38 -5.10
CA LEU A 444 23.55 -7.36 -5.62
C LEU A 444 25.02 -7.71 -5.34
N LEU A 445 25.31 -8.32 -4.20
CA LEU A 445 26.66 -8.72 -3.78
C LEU A 445 27.09 -10.12 -4.27
N SER A 446 26.17 -10.88 -4.86
CA SER A 446 26.42 -12.25 -5.34
C SER A 446 27.46 -12.36 -6.47
N GLY A 447 27.68 -11.26 -7.18
CA GLY A 447 28.45 -11.24 -8.42
C GLY A 447 27.71 -11.78 -9.64
N LEU A 448 26.41 -12.07 -9.53
CA LEU A 448 25.50 -12.38 -10.65
C LEU A 448 25.13 -11.13 -11.45
N LEU A 449 25.18 -9.97 -10.82
CA LEU A 449 24.85 -8.68 -11.40
C LEU A 449 26.12 -7.82 -11.59
N ARG A 450 26.15 -7.04 -12.66
CA ARG A 450 27.13 -6.00 -12.95
C ARG A 450 26.41 -4.67 -13.17
N ARG A 451 27.03 -3.55 -12.81
CA ARG A 451 26.48 -2.23 -13.15
C ARG A 451 26.77 -1.93 -14.62
N SER A 452 25.80 -1.39 -15.34
CA SER A 452 26.00 -1.03 -16.75
C SER A 452 26.95 0.16 -16.87
N ALA A 453 27.96 0.06 -17.75
CA ALA A 453 28.97 1.12 -17.96
C ALA A 453 28.47 2.24 -18.90
N GLU A 454 27.43 1.96 -19.69
CA GLU A 454 26.96 2.80 -20.80
C GLU A 454 25.85 3.80 -20.40
N ALA A 455 25.43 3.86 -19.12
CA ALA A 455 24.36 4.73 -18.65
C ALA A 455 24.72 5.52 -17.37
N PRO A 456 24.54 6.84 -17.33
CA PRO A 456 24.48 7.59 -16.08
C PRO A 456 23.22 7.18 -15.29
N GLY A 457 23.36 6.31 -14.28
CA GLY A 457 22.23 5.87 -13.45
C GLY A 457 22.46 4.58 -12.64
N GLN A 458 21.47 4.17 -11.83
CA GLN A 458 21.48 2.94 -11.01
C GLN A 458 21.00 1.71 -11.82
N TRP A 459 21.64 1.45 -12.96
CA TRP A 459 21.30 0.36 -13.87
C TRP A 459 22.18 -0.88 -13.65
N TYR A 460 21.55 -2.05 -13.53
CA TYR A 460 22.23 -3.34 -13.40
C TYR A 460 21.94 -4.24 -14.60
N GLU A 461 22.82 -5.20 -14.84
CA GLU A 461 22.71 -6.23 -15.86
C GLU A 461 23.17 -7.55 -15.26
N PHE A 462 22.60 -8.68 -15.70
CA PHE A 462 23.17 -9.98 -15.36
C PHE A 462 24.53 -10.16 -16.03
N ALA A 463 25.45 -10.86 -15.36
CA ALA A 463 26.62 -11.38 -16.01
C ALA A 463 26.20 -12.25 -17.22
N PRO A 464 26.97 -12.28 -18.32
CA PRO A 464 26.59 -12.97 -19.54
C PRO A 464 26.11 -14.41 -19.27
N GLY A 465 24.93 -14.77 -19.79
CA GLY A 465 24.31 -16.10 -19.66
C GLY A 465 23.73 -16.46 -18.28
N VAL A 466 23.89 -15.64 -17.23
CA VAL A 466 23.31 -15.90 -15.89
C VAL A 466 21.80 -15.76 -15.91
N GLN A 467 21.28 -14.77 -16.64
CA GLN A 467 19.84 -14.54 -16.77
C GLN A 467 19.12 -15.78 -17.31
N ASP A 468 19.69 -16.46 -18.31
CA ASP A 468 19.05 -17.63 -18.94
C ASP A 468 18.99 -18.83 -17.99
N VAL A 469 20.01 -18.99 -17.14
CA VAL A 469 20.05 -20.01 -16.09
C VAL A 469 19.03 -19.73 -14.98
N LEU A 470 18.82 -18.46 -14.62
CA LEU A 470 17.85 -18.03 -13.60
C LEU A 470 16.41 -17.99 -14.12
N LEU A 471 16.20 -17.75 -15.41
CA LEU A 471 14.90 -17.91 -16.08
C LEU A 471 14.47 -19.37 -16.17
N GLY A 472 15.43 -20.30 -16.23
CA GLY A 472 15.17 -21.75 -16.32
C GLY A 472 14.15 -22.32 -15.31
N PRO A 473 14.31 -22.07 -13.99
CA PRO A 473 13.39 -22.55 -12.95
C PRO A 473 12.11 -21.72 -12.77
N LEU A 474 11.96 -20.57 -13.43
CA LEU A 474 10.77 -19.73 -13.29
C LEU A 474 9.59 -20.40 -14.01
N GLY A 475 8.42 -20.46 -13.37
CA GLY A 475 7.20 -20.96 -14.01
C GLY A 475 6.64 -19.96 -15.03
N ARG A 476 5.87 -20.45 -16.03
CA ARG A 476 5.17 -19.59 -17.00
C ARG A 476 4.20 -18.61 -16.31
N ASP A 477 3.43 -19.10 -15.34
CA ASP A 477 2.45 -18.30 -14.60
C ASP A 477 3.14 -17.28 -13.67
N GLU A 478 4.26 -17.67 -13.06
CA GLU A 478 5.08 -16.77 -12.25
C GLU A 478 5.72 -15.66 -13.09
N ALA A 479 6.19 -15.99 -14.31
CA ALA A 479 6.73 -15.01 -15.24
C ALA A 479 5.66 -14.02 -15.74
N ALA A 480 4.45 -14.51 -16.02
CA ALA A 480 3.30 -13.66 -16.36
C ALA A 480 2.93 -12.74 -15.18
N LEU A 481 3.00 -13.22 -13.95
CA LEU A 481 2.72 -12.42 -12.76
C LEU A 481 3.78 -11.30 -12.55
N VAL A 482 5.07 -11.58 -12.74
CA VAL A 482 6.13 -10.56 -12.70
C VAL A 482 5.88 -9.47 -13.76
N LEU A 483 5.56 -9.88 -14.99
CA LEU A 483 5.30 -8.96 -16.09
C LEU A 483 4.01 -8.15 -15.89
N LYS A 484 2.98 -8.72 -15.25
CA LYS A 484 1.76 -8.00 -14.88
C LYS A 484 2.06 -6.85 -13.92
N HIS A 485 2.83 -7.08 -12.87
CA HIS A 485 3.22 -6.01 -11.94
C HIS A 485 4.12 -4.97 -12.60
N CYS A 486 4.97 -5.40 -13.54
CA CYS A 486 5.78 -4.48 -14.35
C CYS A 486 4.92 -3.64 -15.31
N SER A 487 3.83 -4.20 -15.85
CA SER A 487 2.83 -3.47 -16.65
C SER A 487 2.16 -2.37 -15.84
N GLU A 488 1.68 -2.70 -14.64
CA GLU A 488 1.06 -1.73 -13.71
C GLU A 488 2.05 -0.60 -13.37
N TYR A 489 3.32 -0.94 -13.16
CA TYR A 489 4.38 0.04 -12.94
C TYR A 489 4.59 0.97 -14.14
N VAL A 490 4.67 0.44 -15.37
CA VAL A 490 4.83 1.24 -16.59
C VAL A 490 3.64 2.19 -16.77
N GLN A 491 2.42 1.70 -16.58
CA GLN A 491 1.21 2.53 -16.70
C GLN A 491 1.19 3.67 -15.68
N ALA A 492 1.58 3.41 -14.43
CA ALA A 492 1.63 4.42 -13.37
C ALA A 492 2.72 5.49 -13.59
N HIS A 493 3.84 5.14 -14.26
CA HIS A 493 5.00 6.05 -14.42
C HIS A 493 5.02 6.77 -15.77
N PHE A 494 4.47 6.17 -16.83
CA PHE A 494 4.52 6.70 -18.20
C PHE A 494 3.13 7.02 -18.79
N GLY A 495 2.04 6.73 -18.05
CA GLY A 495 0.68 7.01 -18.46
C GLY A 495 0.12 6.04 -19.50
N ARG A 496 -1.14 6.26 -19.92
CA ARG A 496 -1.90 5.38 -20.83
C ARG A 496 -1.53 5.50 -22.31
N GLY A 497 -0.68 6.47 -22.69
CA GLY A 497 -0.29 6.74 -24.08
C GLY A 497 1.00 6.06 -24.55
N VAL A 498 1.62 5.21 -23.72
CA VAL A 498 2.91 4.57 -24.00
C VAL A 498 2.72 3.09 -24.28
N ARG A 499 3.44 2.55 -25.29
CA ARG A 499 3.45 1.10 -25.59
C ARG A 499 3.91 0.29 -24.38
N ASN A 500 2.97 -0.42 -23.76
CA ASN A 500 3.20 -1.24 -22.56
C ASN A 500 3.60 -2.67 -22.94
N PHE A 501 4.88 -2.88 -23.27
CA PHE A 501 5.41 -4.19 -23.68
C PHE A 501 5.22 -5.33 -22.66
N PRO A 502 5.34 -5.11 -21.34
CA PRO A 502 4.98 -6.12 -20.35
C PRO A 502 3.53 -6.58 -20.46
N ALA A 503 2.58 -5.68 -20.73
CA ALA A 503 1.17 -6.06 -20.94
C ALA A 503 1.01 -6.98 -22.16
N LEU A 504 1.65 -6.64 -23.27
CA LEU A 504 1.65 -7.47 -24.49
C LEU A 504 2.25 -8.86 -24.22
N ALA A 505 3.34 -8.95 -23.47
CA ALA A 505 3.95 -10.22 -23.09
C ALA A 505 3.06 -11.05 -22.15
N VAL A 506 2.33 -10.43 -21.22
CA VAL A 506 1.35 -11.13 -20.37
C VAL A 506 0.23 -11.72 -21.21
N SER A 507 -0.33 -10.98 -22.16
CA SER A 507 -1.36 -11.50 -23.08
C SER A 507 -0.86 -12.70 -23.88
N GLN A 508 0.34 -12.62 -24.46
CA GLN A 508 0.93 -13.73 -25.20
C GLN A 508 1.18 -14.95 -24.29
N LEU A 509 1.72 -14.74 -23.09
CA LEU A 509 2.01 -15.82 -22.14
C LEU A 509 0.75 -16.43 -21.52
N THR A 510 -0.36 -15.73 -21.42
CA THR A 510 -1.59 -16.25 -20.76
C THR A 510 -2.67 -16.65 -21.75
N GLY A 511 -2.57 -16.25 -23.02
CA GLY A 511 -3.63 -16.43 -24.02
C GLY A 511 -4.88 -15.58 -23.74
N ALA A 512 -4.83 -14.71 -22.72
CA ALA A 512 -5.91 -13.78 -22.38
C ALA A 512 -5.73 -12.48 -23.15
N PRO A 513 -6.79 -11.88 -23.72
CA PRO A 513 -6.68 -10.58 -24.35
C PRO A 513 -6.16 -9.55 -23.34
N SER A 514 -5.15 -8.76 -23.75
CA SER A 514 -4.65 -7.65 -22.92
C SER A 514 -5.81 -6.71 -22.63
N ALA A 515 -6.19 -6.58 -21.36
CA ALA A 515 -7.25 -5.66 -20.91
C ALA A 515 -6.91 -4.17 -21.13
N GLU A 516 -5.74 -3.84 -21.69
CA GLU A 516 -5.27 -2.47 -21.89
C GLU A 516 -4.44 -2.26 -23.18
N ALA A 517 -4.84 -2.88 -24.28
CA ALA A 517 -4.50 -2.38 -25.61
C ALA A 517 -5.77 -1.83 -26.25
N GLY A 518 -6.20 -0.63 -25.83
CA GLY A 518 -7.19 0.12 -26.60
C GLY A 518 -6.66 0.39 -28.01
N PRO A 519 -7.54 0.72 -28.99
CA PRO A 519 -7.07 1.19 -30.27
C PRO A 519 -6.17 2.40 -30.03
N ALA A 520 -4.92 2.29 -30.48
CA ALA A 520 -4.07 3.45 -30.62
C ALA A 520 -4.87 4.47 -31.46
N PRO A 521 -4.96 5.75 -31.06
CA PRO A 521 -5.50 6.77 -31.97
C PRO A 521 -4.70 6.68 -33.27
N GLU A 522 -5.34 6.91 -34.42
CA GLU A 522 -4.72 6.73 -35.74
C GLU A 522 -3.42 7.57 -35.94
N ASP A 523 -3.12 8.49 -35.00
CA ASP A 523 -1.87 9.28 -34.93
C ASP A 523 -0.77 8.71 -33.99
N ALA A 524 -0.93 7.53 -33.38
CA ALA A 524 0.00 6.95 -32.41
C ALA A 524 1.02 5.94 -32.99
N ALA A 525 1.23 5.97 -34.32
CA ALA A 525 2.22 5.13 -34.98
C ALA A 525 3.69 5.49 -34.64
N GLU A 526 3.99 6.67 -34.07
CA GLU A 526 5.39 7.13 -33.98
C GLU A 526 5.98 7.37 -32.58
N ARG A 527 5.21 7.33 -31.48
CA ARG A 527 5.78 7.64 -30.16
C ARG A 527 6.24 6.38 -29.41
N THR A 528 7.31 5.77 -29.92
CA THR A 528 8.18 4.95 -29.05
C THR A 528 8.76 5.89 -28.00
N PRO A 529 8.66 5.62 -26.68
CA PRO A 529 9.30 6.48 -25.71
C PRO A 529 10.79 6.52 -25.99
N ALA A 530 11.33 7.72 -26.26
CA ALA A 530 12.76 7.93 -26.17
C ALA A 530 13.14 7.75 -24.70
N GLY A 531 13.90 6.69 -24.39
CA GLY A 531 14.33 6.41 -23.02
C GLY A 531 14.76 4.96 -22.82
N ARG A 532 15.82 4.76 -22.03
CA ARG A 532 16.43 3.44 -21.79
C ARG A 532 15.50 2.48 -21.04
N LEU A 533 14.57 2.99 -20.21
CA LEU A 533 13.69 2.17 -19.37
C LEU A 533 12.56 1.47 -20.13
N PRO A 534 11.76 2.15 -20.95
CA PRO A 534 10.78 1.49 -21.81
C PRO A 534 11.41 0.48 -22.77
N GLN A 535 12.59 0.78 -23.31
CA GLN A 535 13.33 -0.17 -24.16
C GLN A 535 13.77 -1.43 -23.40
N ALA A 536 14.24 -1.27 -22.16
CA ALA A 536 14.58 -2.41 -21.31
C ALA A 536 13.36 -3.28 -20.97
N PHE A 537 12.19 -2.67 -20.72
CA PHE A 537 10.95 -3.41 -20.55
C PHE A 537 10.58 -4.20 -21.81
N ALA A 538 10.74 -3.62 -23.00
CA ALA A 538 10.51 -4.32 -24.27
C ALA A 538 11.43 -5.53 -24.47
N GLN A 539 12.75 -5.34 -24.27
CA GLN A 539 13.75 -6.38 -24.45
C GLN A 539 13.55 -7.56 -23.48
N VAL A 540 13.30 -7.27 -22.20
CA VAL A 540 13.07 -8.31 -21.20
C VAL A 540 11.76 -9.06 -21.48
N SER A 541 10.68 -8.33 -21.81
CA SER A 541 9.39 -8.93 -22.12
C SER A 541 9.47 -9.86 -23.34
N ALA A 542 10.13 -9.42 -24.42
CA ALA A 542 10.37 -10.25 -25.60
C ALA A 542 11.20 -11.51 -25.28
N LYS A 543 12.23 -11.36 -24.44
CA LYS A 543 13.08 -12.49 -24.02
C LYS A 543 12.30 -13.52 -23.19
N VAL A 544 11.42 -13.08 -22.29
CA VAL A 544 10.56 -13.95 -21.49
C VAL A 544 9.56 -14.69 -22.39
N VAL A 545 8.90 -13.98 -23.32
CA VAL A 545 7.97 -14.61 -24.29
C VAL A 545 8.68 -15.68 -25.12
N ARG A 546 9.84 -15.37 -25.73
CA ARG A 546 10.61 -16.31 -26.56
C ARG A 546 10.97 -17.61 -25.84
N ARG A 547 11.12 -17.57 -24.50
CA ARG A 547 11.46 -18.73 -23.68
C ARG A 547 10.29 -19.70 -23.49
N TYR A 548 9.06 -19.20 -23.40
CA TYR A 548 7.85 -20.01 -23.13
C TYR A 548 6.99 -20.26 -24.37
N LEU A 549 7.17 -19.47 -25.43
CA LEU A 549 6.51 -19.60 -26.74
C LEU A 549 7.57 -19.63 -27.86
N PRO A 550 8.39 -20.68 -27.94
CA PRO A 550 9.34 -20.83 -29.05
C PRO A 550 8.57 -21.13 -30.34
N GLY A 551 8.42 -20.14 -31.24
CA GLY A 551 7.85 -20.37 -32.58
C GLY A 551 7.00 -19.28 -33.22
N VAL A 552 6.87 -18.08 -32.64
CA VAL A 552 6.18 -16.96 -33.33
C VAL A 552 7.11 -16.38 -34.41
N PRO A 553 6.77 -16.48 -35.72
CA PRO A 553 7.50 -15.76 -36.76
C PRO A 553 7.15 -14.27 -36.68
N GLU A 554 8.11 -13.40 -36.98
CA GLU A 554 7.89 -11.94 -37.02
C GLU A 554 6.90 -11.58 -38.14
N ASP A 555 5.91 -10.73 -37.84
CA ASP A 555 5.12 -10.02 -38.84
C ASP A 555 6.06 -9.16 -39.68
N GLY A 556 6.23 -9.54 -40.95
CA GLY A 556 6.83 -8.75 -42.01
C GLY A 556 6.04 -8.94 -43.29
N ASP A 557 5.54 -7.84 -43.87
CA ASP A 557 4.79 -7.78 -45.13
C ASP A 557 5.46 -8.58 -46.26
N PRO A 558 4.67 -9.30 -47.10
CA PRO A 558 4.39 -8.79 -48.45
C PRO A 558 2.96 -9.11 -48.98
N PRO A 559 2.53 -8.52 -50.11
CA PRO A 559 1.12 -8.35 -50.44
C PRO A 559 0.49 -9.62 -51.02
N VAL A 560 -0.70 -9.97 -50.53
CA VAL A 560 -1.51 -11.04 -51.13
C VAL A 560 -2.71 -10.42 -51.85
N ARG A 561 -2.73 -10.68 -53.14
CA ARG A 561 -3.79 -10.36 -54.11
C ARG A 561 -5.05 -11.16 -53.75
N GLU A 562 -6.14 -10.50 -53.40
CA GLU A 562 -7.42 -11.16 -53.12
C GLU A 562 -8.03 -11.79 -54.38
N PRO A 563 -8.57 -13.03 -54.31
CA PRO A 563 -9.49 -13.53 -55.31
C PRO A 563 -10.90 -12.97 -55.06
N ALA A 564 -11.57 -12.55 -56.14
CA ALA A 564 -12.92 -12.00 -56.12
C ALA A 564 -13.94 -13.01 -55.55
N ALA A 565 -14.65 -12.60 -54.50
CA ALA A 565 -15.75 -13.34 -53.89
C ALA A 565 -17.05 -13.22 -54.73
N PRO A 566 -17.95 -14.22 -54.68
CA PRO A 566 -19.27 -14.17 -55.33
C PRO A 566 -20.14 -13.02 -54.81
N PRO A 567 -21.16 -12.57 -55.56
CA PRO A 567 -22.01 -11.44 -55.18
C PRO A 567 -22.62 -11.65 -53.80
N ALA A 568 -22.42 -10.68 -52.91
CA ALA A 568 -22.92 -10.74 -51.55
C ALA A 568 -24.46 -10.86 -51.54
N PRO A 569 -25.05 -11.73 -50.70
CA PRO A 569 -26.49 -11.77 -50.52
C PRO A 569 -26.99 -10.39 -50.04
N GLY A 570 -28.13 -9.93 -50.56
CA GLY A 570 -28.81 -8.74 -50.05
C GLY A 570 -29.15 -8.85 -48.56
N ARG A 571 -29.43 -7.72 -47.89
CA ARG A 571 -29.57 -7.66 -46.41
C ARG A 571 -30.53 -8.71 -45.85
N ALA A 572 -31.72 -8.89 -46.44
CA ALA A 572 -32.67 -9.93 -46.02
C ALA A 572 -32.14 -11.39 -46.18
N GLY A 573 -31.26 -11.64 -47.15
CA GLY A 573 -30.59 -12.94 -47.32
C GLY A 573 -29.52 -13.17 -46.25
N ALA A 574 -28.74 -12.13 -45.95
CA ALA A 574 -27.72 -12.16 -44.91
C ALA A 574 -28.32 -12.35 -43.50
N VAL A 575 -29.43 -11.68 -43.20
CA VAL A 575 -30.16 -11.83 -41.93
C VAL A 575 -30.68 -13.26 -41.75
N ARG A 576 -31.32 -13.85 -42.77
CA ARG A 576 -31.78 -15.25 -42.71
C ARG A 576 -30.62 -16.22 -42.49
N ALA A 577 -29.55 -16.08 -43.27
CA ALA A 577 -28.37 -16.93 -43.12
C ALA A 577 -27.70 -16.78 -41.74
N ALA A 578 -27.77 -15.61 -41.12
CA ALA A 578 -27.30 -15.42 -39.75
C ALA A 578 -28.22 -16.11 -38.72
N ARG A 579 -29.55 -16.00 -38.86
CA ARG A 579 -30.52 -16.69 -38.01
C ARG A 579 -30.35 -18.22 -38.06
N ASP A 580 -30.16 -18.78 -39.25
CA ASP A 580 -29.95 -20.22 -39.44
C ASP A 580 -28.69 -20.69 -38.70
N ARG A 581 -27.56 -19.98 -38.85
CA ARG A 581 -26.32 -20.28 -38.11
C ARG A 581 -26.48 -20.15 -36.60
N LEU A 582 -27.26 -19.17 -36.14
CA LEU A 582 -27.52 -18.97 -34.72
C LEU A 582 -28.41 -20.08 -34.11
N ALA A 583 -29.14 -20.85 -34.91
CA ALA A 583 -29.91 -21.99 -34.46
C ALA A 583 -29.04 -23.21 -34.12
N ASP A 584 -27.87 -23.34 -34.76
CA ASP A 584 -26.96 -24.48 -34.59
C ASP A 584 -26.14 -24.45 -33.27
N GLY A 585 -26.07 -23.29 -32.61
CA GLY A 585 -25.56 -23.14 -31.23
C GLY A 585 -24.04 -23.24 -31.02
N ASP A 586 -23.24 -23.48 -32.07
CA ASP A 586 -21.77 -23.53 -31.99
C ASP A 586 -21.16 -22.11 -31.91
N ALA A 587 -20.08 -21.96 -31.13
CA ALA A 587 -19.31 -20.72 -31.01
C ALA A 587 -18.81 -20.24 -32.37
N ARG A 588 -18.41 -21.16 -33.26
CA ARG A 588 -18.02 -20.85 -34.64
C ARG A 588 -19.16 -20.23 -35.44
N ALA A 589 -20.37 -20.79 -35.33
CA ALA A 589 -21.55 -20.32 -36.03
C ALA A 589 -21.96 -18.89 -35.59
N LEU A 590 -21.74 -18.56 -34.32
CA LEU A 590 -21.94 -17.20 -33.79
C LEU A 590 -20.96 -16.18 -34.41
N TYR A 591 -19.67 -16.50 -34.55
CA TYR A 591 -18.70 -15.61 -35.22
C TYR A 591 -19.04 -15.43 -36.71
N GLU A 592 -19.43 -16.51 -37.39
CA GLU A 592 -19.83 -16.46 -38.79
C GLU A 592 -21.10 -15.62 -38.98
N ALA A 593 -22.09 -15.73 -38.09
CA ALA A 593 -23.28 -14.89 -38.09
C ALA A 593 -22.96 -13.39 -37.93
N VAL A 594 -22.07 -13.04 -36.99
CA VAL A 594 -21.60 -11.65 -36.81
C VAL A 594 -20.88 -11.14 -38.06
N ALA A 595 -20.03 -11.96 -38.70
CA ALA A 595 -19.31 -11.57 -39.92
C ALA A 595 -20.27 -11.30 -41.10
N VAL A 596 -21.31 -12.14 -41.26
CA VAL A 596 -22.35 -11.94 -42.28
C VAL A 596 -23.16 -10.68 -42.01
N LEU A 597 -23.55 -10.43 -40.76
CA LEU A 597 -24.34 -9.25 -40.37
C LEU A 597 -23.55 -7.94 -40.48
N ARG A 598 -22.25 -7.91 -40.15
CA ARG A 598 -21.37 -6.74 -40.35
C ARG A 598 -21.33 -6.32 -41.82
N ARG A 599 -21.18 -7.29 -42.73
CA ARG A 599 -21.20 -7.03 -44.19
C ARG A 599 -22.57 -6.53 -44.64
N ALA A 600 -23.66 -7.09 -44.09
CA ALA A 600 -25.02 -6.65 -44.40
C ALA A 600 -25.27 -5.19 -43.99
N VAL A 601 -24.80 -4.77 -42.81
CA VAL A 601 -24.98 -3.40 -42.31
C VAL A 601 -24.22 -2.37 -43.16
N THR A 602 -23.11 -2.75 -43.78
CA THR A 602 -22.36 -1.88 -44.71
C THR A 602 -23.00 -1.70 -46.09
N ALA A 603 -23.91 -2.60 -46.49
CA ALA A 603 -24.62 -2.51 -47.76
C ALA A 603 -25.81 -1.53 -47.68
N PRO A 604 -26.17 -0.80 -48.75
CA PRO A 604 -27.36 0.04 -48.76
C PRO A 604 -28.65 -0.81 -48.65
N PRO A 605 -29.72 -0.33 -47.98
CA PRO A 605 -30.97 -1.07 -47.86
C PRO A 605 -31.69 -1.13 -49.22
N GLY A 606 -32.15 -2.33 -49.60
CA GLY A 606 -33.00 -2.52 -50.76
C GLY A 606 -34.46 -2.16 -50.46
N PRO A 607 -35.29 -1.92 -51.50
CA PRO A 607 -36.70 -1.52 -51.36
C PRO A 607 -37.61 -2.56 -50.71
N GLY A 608 -37.15 -3.81 -50.52
CA GLY A 608 -37.88 -4.88 -49.84
C GLY A 608 -37.25 -5.35 -48.52
N ASP A 609 -36.16 -4.73 -48.08
CA ASP A 609 -35.54 -5.07 -46.79
C ASP A 609 -36.33 -4.43 -45.64
N PRO A 610 -36.66 -5.17 -44.57
CA PRO A 610 -37.32 -4.59 -43.40
C PRO A 610 -36.44 -3.50 -42.77
N PRO A 611 -37.04 -2.36 -42.35
CA PRO A 611 -36.26 -1.24 -41.83
C PRO A 611 -35.53 -1.64 -40.55
N GLU A 612 -34.23 -1.33 -40.47
CA GLU A 612 -33.41 -1.49 -39.26
C GLU A 612 -33.18 -2.94 -38.78
N GLU A 613 -33.63 -3.95 -39.55
CA GLU A 613 -33.56 -5.36 -39.13
C GLU A 613 -32.13 -5.91 -39.09
N ALA A 614 -31.30 -5.58 -40.09
CA ALA A 614 -29.92 -6.04 -40.16
C ALA A 614 -29.07 -5.51 -38.99
N GLU A 615 -29.26 -4.24 -38.63
CA GLU A 615 -28.61 -3.57 -37.51
C GLU A 615 -29.07 -4.15 -36.16
N THR A 616 -30.38 -4.42 -36.02
CA THR A 616 -30.96 -5.02 -34.82
C THR A 616 -30.46 -6.44 -34.59
N GLU A 617 -30.39 -7.25 -35.65
CA GLU A 617 -29.86 -8.61 -35.60
C GLU A 617 -28.34 -8.62 -35.33
N LEU A 618 -27.57 -7.69 -35.92
CA LEU A 618 -26.16 -7.51 -35.61
C LEU A 618 -25.95 -7.24 -34.12
N ALA A 619 -26.69 -6.28 -33.55
CA ALA A 619 -26.61 -5.98 -32.12
C ALA A 619 -27.02 -7.19 -31.25
N GLY A 620 -28.03 -7.94 -31.66
CA GLY A 620 -28.45 -9.19 -31.00
C GLY A 620 -27.34 -10.26 -30.99
N ALA A 621 -26.66 -10.45 -32.11
CA ALA A 621 -25.54 -11.39 -32.23
C ALA A 621 -24.31 -10.93 -31.41
N LEU A 622 -23.98 -9.64 -31.45
CA LEU A 622 -22.91 -9.04 -30.64
C LEU A 622 -23.18 -9.17 -29.13
N LEU A 623 -24.43 -9.03 -28.68
CA LEU A 623 -24.82 -9.27 -27.28
C LEU A 623 -24.63 -10.73 -26.86
N ARG A 624 -24.91 -11.70 -27.74
CA ARG A 624 -24.63 -13.12 -27.48
C ARG A 624 -23.12 -13.38 -27.40
N LEU A 625 -22.34 -12.72 -28.27
CA LEU A 625 -20.88 -12.83 -28.28
C LEU A 625 -20.25 -12.20 -27.02
N TRP A 626 -20.77 -11.06 -26.57
CA TRP A 626 -20.43 -10.43 -25.29
C TRP A 626 -20.66 -11.39 -24.11
N ALA A 627 -21.78 -12.11 -24.09
CA ALA A 627 -22.08 -13.04 -23.01
C ALA A 627 -21.01 -14.14 -22.85
N ALA A 628 -20.36 -14.55 -23.95
CA ALA A 628 -19.30 -15.54 -23.97
C ALA A 628 -17.90 -14.96 -23.69
N GLN A 629 -17.54 -13.82 -24.31
CA GLN A 629 -16.16 -13.31 -24.31
C GLN A 629 -15.89 -12.21 -23.30
N ARG A 630 -16.92 -11.47 -22.88
CA ARG A 630 -16.80 -10.29 -22.00
C ARG A 630 -15.86 -9.19 -22.53
N ASP A 631 -15.77 -9.04 -23.85
CA ASP A 631 -15.05 -7.94 -24.53
C ASP A 631 -15.92 -6.66 -24.64
N PRO A 632 -15.55 -5.54 -24.00
CA PRO A 632 -16.34 -4.32 -24.00
C PRO A 632 -16.50 -3.66 -25.39
N GLU A 633 -15.59 -3.91 -26.35
CA GLU A 633 -15.71 -3.37 -27.71
C GLU A 633 -16.95 -3.91 -28.44
N LEU A 634 -17.38 -5.13 -28.12
CA LEU A 634 -18.60 -5.73 -28.68
C LEU A 634 -19.86 -4.95 -28.29
N LEU A 635 -19.90 -4.41 -27.06
CA LEU A 635 -21.01 -3.56 -26.61
C LEU A 635 -20.96 -2.18 -27.27
N ALA A 636 -19.76 -1.61 -27.44
CA ALA A 636 -19.57 -0.34 -28.12
C ALA A 636 -19.93 -0.42 -29.62
N GLU A 637 -19.63 -1.53 -30.28
CA GLU A 637 -20.06 -1.81 -31.65
C GLU A 637 -21.59 -1.98 -31.75
N ALA A 638 -22.19 -2.76 -30.84
CA ALA A 638 -23.64 -2.97 -30.84
C ALA A 638 -24.41 -1.65 -30.63
N GLU A 639 -23.90 -0.74 -29.80
CA GLU A 639 -24.51 0.58 -29.60
C GLU A 639 -24.37 1.49 -30.83
N ARG A 640 -23.20 1.48 -31.48
CA ARG A 640 -23.00 2.21 -32.73
C ARG A 640 -23.95 1.73 -33.83
N ALA A 641 -24.13 0.42 -33.96
CA ALA A 641 -25.06 -0.17 -34.92
C ALA A 641 -26.52 0.28 -34.66
N LEU A 642 -26.89 0.54 -33.40
CA LEU A 642 -28.24 0.94 -33.01
C LEU A 642 -28.44 2.47 -32.91
N THR A 643 -27.42 3.26 -33.20
CA THR A 643 -27.48 4.71 -33.05
C THR A 643 -28.42 5.33 -34.10
N GLY A 644 -29.41 6.10 -33.64
CA GLY A 644 -30.38 6.78 -34.51
C GLY A 644 -31.61 5.94 -34.91
N LEU A 645 -31.60 4.63 -34.64
CA LEU A 645 -32.70 3.70 -34.97
C LEU A 645 -33.92 3.91 -34.05
N ARG A 646 -35.13 3.69 -34.59
CA ARG A 646 -36.39 4.04 -33.89
C ARG A 646 -37.43 2.94 -33.81
N THR A 647 -37.23 1.81 -34.49
CA THR A 647 -38.14 0.66 -34.40
C THR A 647 -38.17 0.07 -32.98
N ALA A 648 -39.30 -0.54 -32.60
CA ALA A 648 -39.43 -1.13 -31.26
C ALA A 648 -38.40 -2.24 -30.97
N PRO A 649 -38.07 -3.16 -31.91
CA PRO A 649 -36.98 -4.12 -31.73
C PRO A 649 -35.60 -3.47 -31.56
N ALA A 650 -35.28 -2.41 -32.32
CA ALA A 650 -34.01 -1.69 -32.18
C ALA A 650 -33.89 -1.01 -30.80
N ARG A 651 -34.97 -0.38 -30.30
CA ARG A 651 -35.02 0.19 -28.95
C ARG A 651 -34.83 -0.87 -27.86
N PHE A 652 -35.50 -2.02 -28.00
CA PHE A 652 -35.31 -3.14 -27.06
C PHE A 652 -33.85 -3.65 -27.06
N ALA A 653 -33.25 -3.83 -28.24
CA ALA A 653 -31.85 -4.20 -28.36
C ALA A 653 -30.92 -3.16 -27.73
N ARG A 654 -31.20 -1.86 -27.92
CA ARG A 654 -30.43 -0.75 -27.34
C ARG A 654 -30.53 -0.74 -25.82
N GLY A 655 -31.73 -0.93 -25.26
CA GLY A 655 -31.92 -1.09 -23.82
C GLY A 655 -31.08 -2.23 -23.24
N ARG A 656 -30.99 -3.37 -23.94
CA ARG A 656 -30.13 -4.50 -23.53
C ARG A 656 -28.65 -4.17 -23.57
N VAL A 657 -28.17 -3.47 -24.61
CA VAL A 657 -26.78 -3.01 -24.69
C VAL A 657 -26.45 -2.06 -23.54
N LEU A 658 -27.30 -1.06 -23.28
CA LEU A 658 -27.11 -0.11 -22.18
C LEU A 658 -27.09 -0.80 -20.81
N TYR A 659 -27.98 -1.77 -20.58
CA TYR A 659 -28.00 -2.57 -19.35
C TYR A 659 -26.70 -3.38 -19.16
N GLU A 660 -26.21 -4.05 -20.20
CA GLU A 660 -24.96 -4.82 -20.14
C GLU A 660 -23.73 -3.93 -19.97
N ARG A 661 -23.71 -2.73 -20.58
CA ARG A 661 -22.67 -1.72 -20.34
C ARG A 661 -22.65 -1.26 -18.89
N ALA A 662 -23.81 -0.96 -18.31
CA ALA A 662 -23.90 -0.61 -16.88
C ALA A 662 -23.36 -1.73 -15.97
N ARG A 663 -23.65 -3.00 -16.29
CA ARG A 663 -23.09 -4.18 -15.59
C ARG A 663 -21.58 -4.33 -15.78
N ALA A 664 -21.04 -3.97 -16.94
CA ALA A 664 -19.61 -4.04 -17.20
C ALA A 664 -18.83 -2.96 -16.45
N ALA A 665 -19.33 -1.73 -16.43
CA ALA A 665 -18.73 -0.58 -15.74
C ALA A 665 -18.68 -0.76 -14.21
N ALA A 666 -19.69 -1.43 -13.64
CA ALA A 666 -19.76 -1.74 -12.21
C ALA A 666 -18.56 -2.57 -11.69
N ARG A 667 -17.82 -3.26 -12.56
CA ARG A 667 -16.65 -4.07 -12.18
C ARG A 667 -15.33 -3.29 -12.17
N THR A 668 -15.30 -2.09 -12.72
CA THR A 668 -14.05 -1.32 -12.99
C THR A 668 -14.02 0.07 -12.36
N ALA A 669 -15.16 0.60 -11.86
CA ALA A 669 -15.21 1.91 -11.20
C ALA A 669 -16.30 1.97 -10.10
N SER A 670 -16.07 2.80 -9.08
CA SER A 670 -16.93 3.00 -7.89
C SER A 670 -18.28 3.70 -8.17
N SER A 671 -18.60 4.04 -9.42
CA SER A 671 -19.93 4.54 -9.79
C SER A 671 -20.52 3.62 -10.85
N VAL A 672 -21.50 2.80 -10.45
CA VAL A 672 -22.42 2.23 -11.42
C VAL A 672 -23.15 3.40 -12.09
N ASP A 673 -23.17 3.44 -13.41
CA ASP A 673 -23.91 4.48 -14.13
C ASP A 673 -25.41 4.23 -13.97
N ALA A 674 -25.97 4.69 -12.85
CA ALA A 674 -27.42 4.78 -12.65
C ALA A 674 -28.10 5.52 -13.81
N GLU A 675 -27.35 6.36 -14.53
CA GLU A 675 -27.76 7.01 -15.77
C GLU A 675 -27.92 6.04 -16.95
N LEU A 676 -26.99 5.09 -17.15
CA LEU A 676 -27.11 4.05 -18.17
C LEU A 676 -28.29 3.13 -17.88
N LEU A 677 -28.51 2.75 -16.63
CA LEU A 677 -29.69 1.97 -16.23
C LEU A 677 -30.99 2.76 -16.43
N ALA A 678 -31.01 4.06 -16.09
CA ALA A 678 -32.16 4.91 -16.37
C ALA A 678 -32.41 5.11 -17.87
N ALA A 679 -31.35 5.15 -18.69
CA ALA A 679 -31.47 5.17 -20.15
C ALA A 679 -32.03 3.85 -20.68
N ALA A 680 -31.53 2.71 -20.19
CA ALA A 680 -32.06 1.39 -20.53
C ALA A 680 -33.56 1.26 -20.19
N ASP A 681 -33.99 1.73 -19.01
CA ASP A 681 -35.40 1.76 -18.62
C ASP A 681 -36.26 2.54 -19.62
N ARG A 682 -35.83 3.74 -20.03
CA ARG A 682 -36.54 4.55 -21.04
C ARG A 682 -36.66 3.82 -22.38
N GLU A 683 -35.62 3.13 -22.81
CA GLU A 683 -35.63 2.33 -24.04
C GLU A 683 -36.62 1.16 -23.95
N PHE A 684 -36.62 0.42 -22.84
CA PHE A 684 -37.57 -0.67 -22.61
C PHE A 684 -39.02 -0.16 -22.50
N ALA A 685 -39.26 0.97 -21.83
CA ALA A 685 -40.57 1.59 -21.73
C ALA A 685 -41.09 1.99 -23.13
N ALA A 686 -40.24 2.61 -23.94
CA ALA A 686 -40.59 3.04 -25.30
C ALA A 686 -40.81 1.86 -26.26
N ALA A 687 -40.05 0.76 -26.14
CA ALA A 687 -40.26 -0.46 -26.91
C ALA A 687 -41.52 -1.23 -26.45
N GLY A 688 -41.86 -1.18 -25.16
CA GLY A 688 -43.05 -1.81 -24.58
C GLY A 688 -44.39 -1.25 -25.07
N ALA A 689 -44.40 -0.06 -25.66
CA ALA A 689 -45.57 0.50 -26.35
C ALA A 689 -45.89 -0.18 -27.70
N SER A 690 -45.07 -1.15 -28.14
CA SER A 690 -45.31 -1.93 -29.35
C SER A 690 -46.64 -2.68 -29.34
N ALA A 691 -47.24 -2.86 -30.52
CA ALA A 691 -48.42 -3.71 -30.71
C ALA A 691 -48.12 -5.20 -30.51
N ASP A 692 -46.86 -5.64 -30.69
CA ASP A 692 -46.42 -7.03 -30.52
C ASP A 692 -46.51 -7.47 -29.04
N PRO A 693 -47.39 -8.43 -28.70
CA PRO A 693 -47.53 -8.93 -27.33
C PRO A 693 -46.28 -9.62 -26.81
N ALA A 694 -45.46 -10.27 -27.65
CA ALA A 694 -44.25 -10.96 -27.21
C ALA A 694 -43.18 -9.95 -26.77
N LEU A 695 -42.88 -8.97 -27.64
CA LEU A 695 -41.95 -7.89 -27.32
C LEU A 695 -42.37 -7.09 -26.09
N ARG A 696 -43.68 -6.84 -25.91
CA ARG A 696 -44.19 -6.14 -24.72
C ARG A 696 -43.87 -6.89 -23.42
N ARG A 697 -44.00 -8.21 -23.40
CA ARG A 697 -43.66 -9.04 -22.23
C ARG A 697 -42.17 -9.02 -21.94
N ASP A 698 -41.34 -9.19 -22.98
CA ASP A 698 -39.88 -9.15 -22.84
C ASP A 698 -39.39 -7.79 -22.34
N CYS A 699 -39.98 -6.69 -22.85
CA CYS A 699 -39.72 -5.34 -22.35
C CYS A 699 -40.07 -5.22 -20.87
N ALA A 700 -41.25 -5.70 -20.44
CA ALA A 700 -41.67 -5.62 -19.04
C ALA A 700 -40.73 -6.39 -18.10
N VAL A 701 -40.27 -7.58 -18.48
CA VAL A 701 -39.29 -8.36 -17.71
C VAL A 701 -37.96 -7.62 -17.60
N ARG A 702 -37.40 -7.13 -18.72
CA ARG A 702 -36.13 -6.39 -18.73
C ARG A 702 -36.21 -5.07 -17.97
N ARG A 703 -37.37 -4.41 -18.04
CA ARG A 703 -37.65 -3.18 -17.28
C ARG A 703 -37.62 -3.44 -15.79
N ALA A 704 -38.27 -4.51 -15.33
CA ALA A 704 -38.21 -4.93 -13.93
C ALA A 704 -36.79 -5.26 -13.44
N GLU A 705 -36.01 -6.01 -14.23
CA GLU A 705 -34.59 -6.29 -13.92
C GLU A 705 -33.74 -5.01 -13.81
N THR A 706 -34.05 -4.01 -14.64
CA THR A 706 -33.37 -2.71 -14.65
C THR A 706 -33.74 -1.88 -13.43
N LEU A 707 -35.03 -1.78 -13.12
CA LEU A 707 -35.56 -1.00 -12.00
C LEU A 707 -35.16 -1.57 -10.64
N ILE A 708 -35.07 -2.90 -10.48
CA ILE A 708 -34.54 -3.54 -9.26
C ILE A 708 -33.08 -3.13 -9.00
N ARG A 709 -32.24 -3.07 -10.05
CA ARG A 709 -30.86 -2.61 -9.90
C ARG A 709 -30.79 -1.12 -9.60
N LEU A 710 -31.61 -0.33 -10.31
CA LEU A 710 -31.65 1.12 -10.13
C LEU A 710 -32.10 1.51 -8.71
N SER A 711 -33.08 0.80 -8.14
CA SER A 711 -33.55 1.04 -6.77
C SER A 711 -32.46 0.74 -5.75
N ALA A 712 -31.69 -0.34 -5.94
CA ALA A 712 -30.58 -0.68 -5.05
C ALA A 712 -29.46 0.39 -5.06
N LEU A 713 -29.22 1.03 -6.22
CA LEU A 713 -28.20 2.07 -6.35
C LEU A 713 -28.64 3.44 -5.80
N ARG A 714 -29.93 3.76 -5.93
CA ARG A 714 -30.49 5.06 -5.50
C ARG A 714 -31.13 5.03 -4.12
N ASP A 715 -31.27 3.86 -3.52
CA ASP A 715 -32.05 3.61 -2.31
C ASP A 715 -33.47 4.23 -2.41
N ASP A 716 -34.11 4.03 -3.57
CA ASP A 716 -35.44 4.57 -3.90
C ASP A 716 -36.43 3.45 -4.25
N PRO A 717 -37.43 3.16 -3.38
CA PRO A 717 -38.45 2.16 -3.66
C PRO A 717 -39.46 2.61 -4.75
N GLY A 718 -39.45 3.87 -5.19
CA GLY A 718 -40.31 4.37 -6.26
C GLY A 718 -40.18 3.56 -7.55
N ALA A 719 -38.95 3.25 -7.96
CA ALA A 719 -38.65 2.43 -9.13
C ALA A 719 -39.24 1.00 -9.03
N LEU A 720 -39.26 0.41 -7.83
CA LEU A 720 -39.86 -0.91 -7.61
C LEU A 720 -41.39 -0.87 -7.70
N ARG A 721 -42.03 0.19 -7.19
CA ARG A 721 -43.48 0.38 -7.32
C ARG A 721 -43.89 0.56 -8.79
N GLU A 722 -43.10 1.28 -9.57
CA GLU A 722 -43.32 1.42 -11.01
C GLU A 722 -43.17 0.09 -11.75
N ALA A 723 -42.12 -0.69 -11.43
CA ALA A 723 -41.93 -2.03 -11.99
C ALA A 723 -43.12 -2.96 -11.68
N ARG A 724 -43.63 -2.91 -10.44
CA ARG A 724 -44.82 -3.65 -10.03
C ARG A 724 -46.04 -3.24 -10.85
N ALA A 725 -46.32 -1.94 -10.95
CA ALA A 725 -47.47 -1.42 -11.69
C ALA A 725 -47.45 -1.81 -13.18
N ALA A 726 -46.26 -1.90 -13.79
CA ALA A 726 -46.10 -2.32 -15.18
C ALA A 726 -46.30 -3.85 -15.38
N LEU A 727 -45.90 -4.67 -14.40
CA LEU A 727 -45.96 -6.13 -14.49
C LEU A 727 -47.30 -6.73 -14.06
N GLU A 728 -47.98 -6.15 -13.07
CA GLU A 728 -49.20 -6.70 -12.47
C GLU A 728 -50.32 -6.93 -13.50
N PRO A 729 -50.60 -6.02 -14.46
CA PRO A 729 -51.58 -6.27 -15.53
C PRO A 729 -51.18 -7.36 -16.52
N LEU A 730 -49.88 -7.58 -16.73
CA LEU A 730 -49.35 -8.53 -17.73
C LEU A 730 -49.19 -9.94 -17.15
N ALA A 731 -48.85 -10.05 -15.86
CA ALA A 731 -48.67 -11.32 -15.18
C ALA A 731 -50.00 -12.05 -14.90
N GLY A 732 -51.09 -11.29 -14.71
CA GLY A 732 -52.41 -11.85 -14.40
C GLY A 732 -52.55 -12.30 -12.93
N PRO A 733 -53.65 -13.00 -12.58
CA PRO A 733 -53.91 -13.45 -11.22
C PRO A 733 -52.90 -14.49 -10.75
N THR A 734 -52.78 -14.66 -9.44
CA THR A 734 -51.89 -15.66 -8.81
C THR A 734 -52.26 -17.08 -9.29
N PRO A 735 -51.31 -17.92 -9.69
CA PRO A 735 -51.59 -19.28 -10.16
C PRO A 735 -52.33 -20.10 -9.09
N GLY A 736 -53.53 -20.60 -9.41
CA GLY A 736 -54.41 -21.31 -8.46
C GLY A 736 -55.91 -21.17 -8.74
N GLY A 737 -56.32 -20.20 -9.57
CA GLY A 737 -57.68 -20.09 -10.12
C GLY A 737 -57.80 -20.77 -11.48
N ALA A 738 -58.98 -21.34 -11.78
CA ALA A 738 -59.31 -21.83 -13.12
C ALA A 738 -59.31 -20.66 -14.12
N VAL A 739 -58.30 -20.60 -15.00
CA VAL A 739 -58.17 -19.57 -16.04
C VAL A 739 -57.82 -20.25 -17.36
N ASP A 740 -58.40 -19.75 -18.45
CA ASP A 740 -58.32 -20.29 -19.82
C ASP A 740 -56.93 -20.24 -20.48
N ALA A 741 -55.90 -19.65 -19.83
CA ALA A 741 -54.54 -19.57 -20.34
C ALA A 741 -53.48 -19.72 -19.24
N PRO A 742 -52.43 -20.55 -19.44
CA PRO A 742 -51.38 -20.73 -18.44
C PRO A 742 -50.58 -19.43 -18.23
N PRO A 743 -50.24 -19.08 -16.98
CA PRO A 743 -49.49 -17.88 -16.66
C PRO A 743 -48.07 -17.94 -17.27
N HIS A 744 -47.60 -16.82 -17.82
CA HIS A 744 -46.25 -16.73 -18.39
C HIS A 744 -45.19 -16.80 -17.28
N PRO A 745 -44.34 -17.85 -17.22
CA PRO A 745 -43.45 -18.09 -16.08
C PRO A 745 -42.43 -16.95 -15.88
N GLY A 746 -41.93 -16.35 -16.97
CA GLY A 746 -41.00 -15.22 -16.89
C GLY A 746 -41.60 -13.96 -16.26
N LEU A 747 -42.88 -13.67 -16.52
CA LEU A 747 -43.58 -12.52 -15.92
C LEU A 747 -43.90 -12.75 -14.44
N GLN A 748 -44.32 -13.96 -14.09
CA GLN A 748 -44.56 -14.35 -12.69
C GLN A 748 -43.27 -14.25 -11.88
N GLN A 749 -42.15 -14.74 -12.43
CA GLN A 749 -40.84 -14.64 -11.80
C GLN A 749 -40.39 -13.18 -11.65
N ALA A 750 -40.52 -12.36 -12.70
CA ALA A 750 -40.14 -10.95 -12.66
C ALA A 750 -40.95 -10.19 -11.60
N LEU A 751 -42.27 -10.42 -11.53
CA LEU A 751 -43.13 -9.79 -10.51
C LEU A 751 -42.80 -10.29 -9.11
N GLY A 752 -42.56 -11.59 -8.93
CA GLY A 752 -42.08 -12.16 -7.67
C GLY A 752 -40.78 -11.51 -7.18
N ARG A 753 -39.81 -11.29 -8.06
CA ARG A 753 -38.55 -10.58 -7.74
C ARG A 753 -38.75 -9.12 -7.37
N VAL A 754 -39.65 -8.40 -8.04
CA VAL A 754 -39.98 -7.01 -7.68
C VAL A 754 -40.61 -6.96 -6.29
N LEU A 755 -41.54 -7.87 -5.99
CA LEU A 755 -42.19 -7.95 -4.67
C LEU A 755 -41.18 -8.31 -3.59
N LEU A 756 -40.29 -9.29 -3.85
CA LEU A 756 -39.19 -9.63 -2.95
C LEU A 756 -38.27 -8.43 -2.67
N ALA A 757 -37.94 -7.64 -3.70
CA ALA A 757 -37.14 -6.42 -3.55
C ALA A 757 -37.85 -5.31 -2.78
N LEU A 758 -39.20 -5.29 -2.74
CA LEU A 758 -39.98 -4.33 -1.97
C LEU A 758 -40.02 -4.65 -0.46
N LEU A 759 -39.90 -5.94 -0.07
CA LEU A 759 -40.04 -6.38 1.33
C LEU A 759 -39.17 -5.61 2.35
N PRO A 760 -37.88 -5.32 2.10
CA PRO A 760 -37.05 -4.55 3.02
C PRO A 760 -37.51 -3.09 3.20
N HIS A 761 -38.26 -2.55 2.24
CA HIS A 761 -38.71 -1.16 2.21
C HIS A 761 -40.15 -0.97 2.71
N THR A 762 -40.83 -2.05 3.13
CA THR A 762 -42.20 -2.00 3.66
C THR A 762 -42.17 -2.00 5.20
N PRO A 763 -42.45 -0.86 5.86
CA PRO A 763 -42.37 -0.75 7.32
C PRO A 763 -43.54 -1.48 8.02
N ASP A 764 -44.75 -1.41 7.46
CA ASP A 764 -45.93 -2.08 8.03
C ASP A 764 -45.75 -3.62 8.00
N PRO A 765 -45.74 -4.30 9.16
CA PRO A 765 -45.66 -5.74 9.23
C PRO A 765 -46.79 -6.47 8.50
N ALA A 766 -48.02 -5.94 8.51
CA ALA A 766 -49.16 -6.59 7.87
C ALA A 766 -49.04 -6.54 6.35
N GLU A 767 -48.78 -5.35 5.78
CA GLU A 767 -48.52 -5.18 4.35
C GLU A 767 -47.31 -6.01 3.89
N ARG A 768 -46.22 -6.03 4.67
CA ARG A 768 -45.01 -6.81 4.36
C ARG A 768 -45.27 -8.31 4.35
N THR A 769 -46.09 -8.82 5.26
CA THR A 769 -46.51 -10.23 5.29
C THR A 769 -47.35 -10.57 4.04
N ALA A 770 -48.31 -9.71 3.68
CA ALA A 770 -49.12 -9.89 2.48
C ALA A 770 -48.28 -9.87 1.19
N LEU A 771 -47.32 -8.95 1.09
CA LEU A 771 -46.37 -8.89 -0.02
C LEU A 771 -45.49 -10.15 -0.10
N ALA A 772 -45.06 -10.68 1.05
CA ALA A 772 -44.22 -11.87 1.11
C ALA A 772 -44.98 -13.12 0.65
N GLU A 773 -46.24 -13.29 1.07
CA GLU A 773 -47.12 -14.36 0.55
C GLU A 773 -47.31 -14.24 -0.98
N GLN A 774 -47.58 -13.02 -1.47
CA GLN A 774 -47.75 -12.78 -2.90
C GLN A 774 -46.45 -13.05 -3.71
N ALA A 775 -45.29 -12.74 -3.15
CA ALA A 775 -43.99 -13.02 -3.77
C ALA A 775 -43.71 -14.53 -3.79
N ALA A 776 -43.91 -15.20 -2.65
CA ALA A 776 -43.71 -16.63 -2.50
C ALA A 776 -44.60 -17.45 -3.44
N ALA A 777 -45.89 -17.12 -3.54
CA ALA A 777 -46.82 -17.82 -4.43
C ALA A 777 -46.40 -17.73 -5.91
N ARG A 778 -45.92 -16.57 -6.36
CA ARG A 778 -45.47 -16.37 -7.75
C ARG A 778 -44.16 -17.09 -8.06
N LEU A 779 -43.22 -17.10 -7.12
CA LEU A 779 -41.93 -17.79 -7.28
C LEU A 779 -42.08 -19.33 -7.15
N ALA A 780 -42.99 -19.81 -6.32
CA ALA A 780 -43.28 -21.24 -6.20
C ALA A 780 -43.85 -21.82 -7.50
N ALA A 781 -44.74 -21.09 -8.17
CA ALA A 781 -45.32 -21.51 -9.45
C ALA A 781 -44.28 -21.65 -10.57
N THR A 782 -43.20 -20.85 -10.54
CA THR A 782 -42.14 -20.90 -11.56
C THR A 782 -41.10 -21.97 -11.28
N ALA A 783 -40.84 -22.28 -10.01
CA ALA A 783 -39.93 -23.38 -9.61
C ALA A 783 -40.38 -24.76 -10.14
N LEU A 784 -41.69 -24.96 -10.30
CA LEU A 784 -42.28 -26.23 -10.76
C LEU A 784 -42.24 -26.44 -12.29
N THR A 785 -41.96 -25.41 -13.09
CA THR A 785 -42.12 -25.44 -14.56
C THR A 785 -40.80 -25.54 -15.35
N THR A 786 -39.65 -25.58 -14.67
CA THR A 786 -38.32 -25.56 -15.29
C THR A 786 -37.74 -26.97 -15.41
N ASP A 787 -37.88 -27.59 -16.59
CA ASP A 787 -37.33 -28.92 -16.91
C ASP A 787 -36.03 -28.84 -17.74
N GLY A 788 -34.97 -29.56 -17.32
CA GLY A 788 -33.67 -29.66 -18.03
C GLY A 788 -32.43 -29.53 -17.13
N THR A 789 -31.21 -29.76 -17.65
CA THR A 789 -29.93 -29.58 -16.92
C THR A 789 -29.58 -28.10 -16.70
N ALA A 790 -29.73 -27.25 -17.73
CA ALA A 790 -29.80 -25.80 -17.56
C ALA A 790 -31.01 -25.36 -16.71
N GLY A 791 -32.02 -26.23 -16.62
CA GLY A 791 -33.17 -26.09 -15.72
C GLY A 791 -32.85 -26.35 -14.25
N ARG A 792 -31.86 -27.19 -13.89
CA ARG A 792 -31.52 -27.45 -12.47
C ARG A 792 -30.94 -26.23 -11.78
N GLU A 793 -29.95 -25.57 -12.38
CA GLU A 793 -29.37 -24.33 -11.83
C GLU A 793 -30.38 -23.19 -11.84
N GLY A 794 -31.20 -23.11 -12.90
CA GLY A 794 -32.33 -22.17 -12.98
C GLY A 794 -33.35 -22.38 -11.85
N ARG A 795 -33.75 -23.62 -11.57
CA ARG A 795 -34.62 -23.99 -10.45
C ARG A 795 -34.00 -23.61 -9.13
N ALA A 796 -32.75 -24.01 -8.89
CA ALA A 796 -32.02 -23.67 -7.67
C ALA A 796 -32.00 -22.14 -7.42
N ARG A 797 -31.80 -21.31 -8.46
CA ARG A 797 -31.87 -19.85 -8.34
C ARG A 797 -33.27 -19.35 -7.96
N VAL A 798 -34.33 -19.91 -8.56
CA VAL A 798 -35.72 -19.58 -8.18
C VAL A 798 -36.02 -20.00 -6.75
N ARG A 799 -35.54 -21.17 -6.29
CA ARG A 799 -35.71 -21.64 -4.90
C ARG A 799 -35.05 -20.71 -3.90
N VAL A 800 -33.86 -20.17 -4.20
CA VAL A 800 -33.21 -19.15 -3.35
C VAL A 800 -34.05 -17.88 -3.27
N GLU A 801 -34.62 -17.43 -4.40
CA GLU A 801 -35.52 -16.26 -4.43
C GLU A 801 -36.81 -16.53 -3.62
N LEU A 802 -37.41 -17.71 -3.79
CA LEU A 802 -38.59 -18.16 -3.04
C LEU A 802 -38.32 -18.17 -1.53
N ALA A 803 -37.22 -18.80 -1.10
CA ALA A 803 -36.82 -18.82 0.31
C ALA A 803 -36.55 -17.40 0.85
N GLY A 804 -36.03 -16.50 0.01
CA GLY A 804 -35.87 -15.09 0.33
C GLY A 804 -37.19 -14.40 0.69
N ALA A 805 -38.28 -14.75 0.00
CA ALA A 805 -39.63 -14.27 0.32
C ALA A 805 -40.21 -14.96 1.56
N LEU A 806 -40.12 -16.30 1.64
CA LEU A 806 -40.62 -17.10 2.76
C LEU A 806 -39.97 -16.71 4.10
N ARG A 807 -38.74 -16.20 4.10
CA ARG A 807 -38.05 -15.70 5.30
C ARG A 807 -38.84 -14.61 6.04
N TYR A 808 -39.70 -13.86 5.36
CA TYR A 808 -40.55 -12.83 5.98
C TYR A 808 -41.86 -13.39 6.56
N LEU A 809 -42.07 -14.71 6.50
CA LEU A 809 -43.26 -15.40 6.98
C LEU A 809 -42.88 -16.31 8.15
N PRO A 810 -43.06 -15.89 9.42
CA PRO A 810 -42.62 -16.67 10.59
C PRO A 810 -43.16 -18.10 10.65
N GLY A 811 -44.36 -18.35 10.09
CA GLY A 811 -44.97 -19.69 10.03
C GLY A 811 -44.43 -20.61 8.93
N ARG A 812 -43.55 -20.12 8.03
CA ARG A 812 -43.03 -20.86 6.87
C ARG A 812 -41.50 -20.88 6.79
N LEU A 813 -40.81 -20.62 7.91
CA LEU A 813 -39.34 -20.60 7.97
C LEU A 813 -38.73 -21.99 7.73
N GLU A 814 -39.40 -23.05 8.19
CA GLU A 814 -39.04 -24.44 7.96
C GLU A 814 -39.07 -24.79 6.47
N GLU A 815 -40.10 -24.31 5.75
CA GLU A 815 -40.22 -24.44 4.30
C GLU A 815 -39.11 -23.68 3.58
N ALA A 816 -38.81 -22.44 4.01
CA ALA A 816 -37.70 -21.65 3.46
C ALA A 816 -36.36 -22.38 3.58
N ALA A 817 -36.09 -23.02 4.73
CA ALA A 817 -34.88 -23.82 4.92
C ALA A 817 -34.84 -25.04 3.98
N GLY A 818 -35.95 -25.77 3.85
CA GLY A 818 -36.06 -26.92 2.94
C GLY A 818 -35.83 -26.55 1.47
N GLU A 819 -36.35 -25.40 1.02
CA GLU A 819 -36.10 -24.87 -0.33
C GLU A 819 -34.62 -24.54 -0.57
N LEU A 820 -33.91 -24.05 0.45
CA LEU A 820 -32.49 -23.74 0.36
C LEU A 820 -31.61 -24.99 0.38
N ASP A 821 -31.98 -26.02 1.14
CA ASP A 821 -31.30 -27.31 1.10
C ASP A 821 -31.46 -27.98 -0.27
N ALA A 822 -32.66 -27.93 -0.86
CA ALA A 822 -32.91 -28.37 -2.22
C ALA A 822 -32.07 -27.56 -3.24
N ALA A 823 -32.04 -26.23 -3.10
CA ALA A 823 -31.21 -25.37 -3.95
C ALA A 823 -29.72 -25.72 -3.85
N LEU A 824 -29.20 -26.01 -2.65
CA LEU A 824 -27.80 -26.39 -2.43
C LEU A 824 -27.44 -27.75 -3.04
N ALA A 825 -28.41 -28.68 -3.09
CA ALA A 825 -28.25 -29.96 -3.77
C ALA A 825 -28.31 -29.80 -5.30
N GLU A 826 -29.14 -28.88 -5.80
CA GLU A 826 -29.35 -28.64 -7.23
C GLU A 826 -28.33 -27.67 -7.86
N ALA A 827 -27.61 -26.86 -7.07
CA ALA A 827 -26.68 -25.83 -7.55
C ALA A 827 -25.42 -26.34 -8.28
N GLY A 828 -25.17 -27.65 -8.28
CA GLY A 828 -24.01 -28.24 -8.98
C GLY A 828 -22.67 -27.61 -8.57
N GLY A 829 -21.88 -27.18 -9.58
CA GLY A 829 -20.58 -26.53 -9.41
C GLY A 829 -20.60 -25.00 -9.33
N ASP A 830 -21.77 -24.36 -9.36
CA ASP A 830 -21.90 -22.89 -9.32
C ASP A 830 -21.63 -22.35 -7.90
N ALA A 831 -20.44 -21.79 -7.71
CA ALA A 831 -20.03 -21.22 -6.42
C ALA A 831 -20.86 -19.99 -6.01
N GLU A 832 -21.28 -19.14 -6.96
CA GLU A 832 -22.06 -17.93 -6.66
C GLU A 832 -23.45 -18.30 -6.15
N LEU A 833 -24.11 -19.24 -6.82
CA LEU A 833 -25.42 -19.72 -6.41
C LEU A 833 -25.38 -20.40 -5.04
N ARG A 834 -24.35 -21.21 -4.78
CA ARG A 834 -24.14 -21.84 -3.46
C ARG A 834 -23.92 -20.81 -2.36
N VAL A 835 -23.15 -19.75 -2.62
CA VAL A 835 -22.96 -18.64 -1.67
C VAL A 835 -24.29 -17.92 -1.40
N ALA A 836 -25.06 -17.61 -2.44
CA ALA A 836 -26.36 -16.95 -2.29
C ALA A 836 -27.34 -17.78 -1.44
N ALA A 837 -27.41 -19.10 -1.69
CA ALA A 837 -28.23 -20.01 -0.91
C ALA A 837 -27.80 -20.07 0.56
N LEU A 838 -26.49 -20.18 0.85
CA LEU A 838 -25.97 -20.22 2.22
C LEU A 838 -26.19 -18.92 3.00
N VAL A 839 -26.03 -17.77 2.35
CA VAL A 839 -26.31 -16.46 2.96
C VAL A 839 -27.81 -16.32 3.26
N CYS A 840 -28.67 -16.73 2.33
CA CYS A 840 -30.11 -16.75 2.57
C CYS A 840 -30.48 -17.70 3.73
N LEU A 841 -29.85 -18.88 3.79
CA LEU A 841 -30.07 -19.86 4.85
C LEU A 841 -29.68 -19.30 6.22
N ALA A 842 -28.53 -18.64 6.31
CA ALA A 842 -28.09 -17.99 7.53
C ALA A 842 -29.11 -16.93 8.01
N ARG A 843 -29.67 -16.15 7.07
CA ARG A 843 -30.72 -15.17 7.38
C ARG A 843 -32.04 -15.81 7.79
N VAL A 844 -32.41 -16.97 7.24
CA VAL A 844 -33.58 -17.76 7.67
C VAL A 844 -33.39 -18.26 9.10
N HIS A 845 -32.23 -18.81 9.44
CA HIS A 845 -31.93 -19.23 10.80
C HIS A 845 -31.93 -18.05 11.79
N ARG A 846 -31.47 -16.87 11.39
CA ARG A 846 -31.62 -15.65 12.21
C ARG A 846 -33.10 -15.29 12.46
N ALA A 847 -33.95 -15.37 11.43
CA ALA A 847 -35.39 -15.14 11.59
C ALA A 847 -36.06 -16.19 12.51
N ARG A 848 -35.57 -17.44 12.51
CA ARG A 848 -36.02 -18.47 13.48
C ARG A 848 -35.64 -18.11 14.91
N HIS A 849 -34.43 -17.59 15.12
CA HIS A 849 -34.03 -17.05 16.42
C HIS A 849 -34.94 -15.88 16.86
N GLU A 850 -35.28 -14.96 15.96
CA GLU A 850 -36.20 -13.86 16.27
C GLU A 850 -37.61 -14.35 16.66
N ARG A 851 -38.08 -15.46 16.08
CA ARG A 851 -39.38 -16.09 16.40
C ARG A 851 -39.35 -16.83 17.75
N ASP A 852 -38.34 -17.68 17.94
CA ASP A 852 -38.33 -18.70 19.01
C ASP A 852 -37.38 -18.37 20.17
N ALA A 853 -36.54 -17.34 20.03
CA ALA A 853 -35.43 -17.00 20.92
C ALA A 853 -34.41 -18.13 21.15
N ASP A 854 -34.43 -19.18 20.31
CA ASP A 854 -33.54 -20.34 20.42
C ASP A 854 -32.10 -19.99 19.99
N PRO A 855 -31.10 -20.08 20.90
CA PRO A 855 -29.71 -19.81 20.56
C PRO A 855 -29.12 -20.79 19.53
N ALA A 856 -29.65 -22.00 19.40
CA ALA A 856 -29.15 -22.99 18.43
C ALA A 856 -29.33 -22.50 16.98
N ALA A 857 -30.42 -21.80 16.70
CA ALA A 857 -30.64 -21.16 15.41
C ALA A 857 -29.55 -20.13 15.05
N LEU A 858 -28.95 -19.43 16.02
CA LEU A 858 -27.82 -18.54 15.75
C LEU A 858 -26.51 -19.31 15.47
N GLU A 859 -26.35 -20.52 16.03
CA GLU A 859 -25.23 -21.40 15.71
C GLU A 859 -25.33 -21.91 14.26
N ASP A 860 -26.52 -22.36 13.85
CA ASP A 860 -26.80 -22.75 12.45
C ASP A 860 -26.55 -21.59 11.48
N ALA A 861 -27.00 -20.38 11.85
CA ALA A 861 -26.75 -19.18 11.05
C ALA A 861 -25.24 -18.88 10.92
N ALA A 862 -24.49 -18.98 12.01
CA ALA A 862 -23.05 -18.77 12.01
C ALA A 862 -22.31 -19.84 11.20
N GLU A 863 -22.78 -21.09 11.21
CA GLU A 863 -22.25 -22.17 10.38
C GLU A 863 -22.50 -21.93 8.89
N ALA A 864 -23.72 -21.54 8.51
CA ALA A 864 -24.08 -21.23 7.14
C ALA A 864 -23.22 -20.08 6.57
N TYR A 865 -23.02 -18.99 7.33
CA TYR A 865 -22.05 -17.95 6.97
C TYR A 865 -20.62 -18.46 6.87
N GLY A 866 -20.18 -19.31 7.80
CA GLY A 866 -18.86 -19.93 7.76
C GLY A 866 -18.64 -20.82 6.52
N ARG A 867 -19.69 -21.52 6.06
CA ARG A 867 -19.68 -22.29 4.80
C ARG A 867 -19.60 -21.36 3.58
N ALA A 868 -20.39 -20.29 3.53
CA ALA A 868 -20.36 -19.32 2.43
C ALA A 868 -18.98 -18.66 2.32
N ARG A 869 -18.42 -18.22 3.46
CA ARG A 869 -17.11 -17.58 3.57
C ARG A 869 -15.95 -18.43 3.03
N ARG A 870 -16.06 -19.77 3.02
CA ARG A 870 -15.04 -20.67 2.45
C ARG A 870 -15.06 -20.72 0.92
N LEU A 871 -16.18 -20.35 0.30
CA LEU A 871 -16.36 -20.34 -1.15
C LEU A 871 -15.95 -19.00 -1.79
N ILE A 872 -15.83 -17.94 -0.98
CA ILE A 872 -15.55 -16.58 -1.46
C ILE A 872 -14.03 -16.29 -1.36
N PRO A 873 -13.37 -15.90 -2.47
CA PRO A 873 -11.99 -15.41 -2.45
C PRO A 873 -11.81 -14.18 -1.54
N ARG A 874 -10.62 -13.98 -0.95
CA ARG A 874 -10.38 -12.89 0.02
C ARG A 874 -10.43 -11.48 -0.59
N ASP A 875 -10.16 -11.39 -1.88
CA ASP A 875 -10.11 -10.17 -2.68
C ASP A 875 -11.47 -9.84 -3.33
N ALA A 876 -12.46 -10.73 -3.25
CA ALA A 876 -13.78 -10.50 -3.79
C ALA A 876 -14.60 -9.52 -2.91
N GLU A 877 -15.38 -8.63 -3.52
CA GLU A 877 -16.24 -7.67 -2.80
C GLU A 877 -17.23 -8.35 -1.85
N ALA A 878 -17.85 -9.45 -2.29
CA ALA A 878 -18.76 -10.27 -1.49
C ALA A 878 -18.13 -10.77 -0.17
N PHE A 879 -16.80 -10.84 -0.09
CA PHE A 879 -16.09 -11.16 1.13
C PHE A 879 -16.29 -10.08 2.20
N ALA A 880 -16.12 -8.82 1.82
CA ALA A 880 -16.23 -7.69 2.72
C ALA A 880 -17.69 -7.44 3.14
N GLU A 881 -18.66 -7.75 2.28
CA GLU A 881 -20.09 -7.60 2.53
C GLU A 881 -20.66 -8.63 3.51
N LEU A 882 -20.16 -9.87 3.48
CA LEU A 882 -20.66 -10.96 4.34
C LEU A 882 -20.25 -10.83 5.82
N LEU A 883 -19.04 -10.32 6.08
CA LEU A 883 -18.42 -10.33 7.41
C LEU A 883 -19.19 -9.53 8.49
N PRO A 884 -19.77 -8.34 8.22
CA PRO A 884 -20.61 -7.64 9.20
C PRO A 884 -21.80 -8.46 9.70
N GLU A 885 -22.59 -9.06 8.80
CA GLU A 885 -23.75 -9.87 9.18
C GLU A 885 -23.34 -11.12 9.96
N TRP A 886 -22.25 -11.77 9.54
CA TRP A 886 -21.72 -12.93 10.28
C TRP A 886 -21.21 -12.55 11.67
N GLY A 887 -20.50 -11.43 11.78
CA GLY A 887 -20.04 -10.88 13.05
C GLY A 887 -21.19 -10.54 13.99
N ASP A 888 -22.31 -10.04 13.45
CA ASP A 888 -23.51 -9.70 14.22
C ASP A 888 -24.22 -10.93 14.77
N VAL A 889 -24.39 -11.98 13.96
CA VAL A 889 -24.95 -13.26 14.43
C VAL A 889 -24.09 -13.86 15.53
N LEU A 890 -22.76 -13.87 15.36
CA LEU A 890 -21.84 -14.36 16.40
C LEU A 890 -21.90 -13.50 17.67
N LEU A 891 -22.09 -12.19 17.55
CA LEU A 891 -22.20 -11.28 18.68
C LEU A 891 -23.53 -11.47 19.43
N GLU A 892 -24.64 -11.67 18.71
CA GLU A 892 -25.94 -12.04 19.29
C GLU A 892 -25.85 -13.40 20.00
N ARG A 893 -25.23 -14.40 19.35
CA ARG A 893 -25.02 -15.72 19.95
C ARG A 893 -24.17 -15.64 21.21
N ALA A 894 -23.15 -14.78 21.20
CA ALA A 894 -22.27 -14.57 22.34
C ALA A 894 -22.99 -13.92 23.54
N ARG A 895 -24.07 -13.16 23.32
CA ARG A 895 -24.90 -12.57 24.38
C ARG A 895 -25.95 -13.53 24.93
N ALA A 896 -26.37 -14.53 24.14
CA ALA A 896 -27.33 -15.55 24.56
C ALA A 896 -26.75 -16.47 25.65
N ALA A 897 -27.60 -17.28 26.27
CA ALA A 897 -27.19 -18.28 27.27
C ALA A 897 -26.05 -19.17 26.75
N ASP A 898 -25.07 -19.45 27.62
CA ASP A 898 -23.84 -20.18 27.31
C ASP A 898 -23.01 -19.63 26.13
N GLY A 899 -23.24 -18.36 25.79
CA GLY A 899 -22.63 -17.67 24.64
C GLY A 899 -21.16 -17.32 24.79
N ARG A 900 -20.60 -17.42 26.00
CA ARG A 900 -19.21 -17.01 26.32
C ARG A 900 -18.17 -17.59 25.35
N ARG A 901 -18.34 -18.83 24.90
CA ARG A 901 -17.40 -19.50 23.96
C ARG A 901 -17.33 -18.87 22.57
N PHE A 902 -18.34 -18.07 22.19
CA PHE A 902 -18.45 -17.45 20.86
C PHE A 902 -17.84 -16.04 20.81
N THR A 903 -17.48 -15.42 21.94
CA THR A 903 -16.92 -14.06 22.00
C THR A 903 -15.65 -13.93 21.17
N GLY A 904 -14.73 -14.91 21.28
CA GLY A 904 -13.49 -14.94 20.51
C GLY A 904 -13.73 -15.05 19.00
N ALA A 905 -14.71 -15.86 18.59
CA ALA A 905 -15.10 -15.98 17.19
C ALA A 905 -15.70 -14.67 16.66
N ALA A 906 -16.60 -14.04 17.42
CA ALA A 906 -17.20 -12.75 17.08
C ALA A 906 -16.14 -11.65 16.89
N VAL A 907 -15.23 -11.48 17.87
CA VAL A 907 -14.15 -10.48 17.79
C VAL A 907 -13.24 -10.76 16.59
N ARG A 908 -12.90 -12.02 16.32
CA ARG A 908 -12.06 -12.39 15.17
C ARG A 908 -12.72 -12.00 13.84
N VAL A 909 -14.00 -12.34 13.65
CA VAL A 909 -14.75 -12.02 12.42
C VAL A 909 -14.92 -10.51 12.27
N LEU A 910 -15.20 -9.78 13.36
CA LEU A 910 -15.34 -8.32 13.34
C LEU A 910 -14.00 -7.61 13.06
N ARG A 911 -12.86 -8.14 13.53
CA ARG A 911 -11.53 -7.65 13.13
C ARG A 911 -11.27 -7.88 11.65
N GLU A 912 -11.61 -9.07 11.14
CA GLU A 912 -11.48 -9.36 9.71
C GLU A 912 -12.39 -8.44 8.88
N SER A 913 -13.62 -8.21 9.33
CA SER A 913 -14.57 -7.26 8.73
C SER A 913 -13.96 -5.87 8.62
N ARG A 914 -13.32 -5.38 9.68
CA ARG A 914 -12.66 -4.06 9.68
C ARG A 914 -11.43 -4.02 8.77
N ALA A 915 -10.68 -5.11 8.67
CA ALA A 915 -9.48 -5.20 7.84
C ALA A 915 -9.78 -5.35 6.34
N ALA A 916 -10.96 -5.88 6.00
CA ALA A 916 -11.37 -6.13 4.62
C ALA A 916 -11.66 -4.86 3.80
N VAL A 917 -11.80 -3.70 4.45
CA VAL A 917 -12.17 -2.44 3.79
C VAL A 917 -11.21 -1.28 4.14
N PRO A 918 -10.97 -0.34 3.21
CA PRO A 918 -10.19 0.86 3.49
C PRO A 918 -10.90 1.79 4.47
N GLN A 919 -10.19 2.77 5.04
CA GLN A 919 -10.79 3.75 5.97
C GLN A 919 -11.82 4.67 5.30
N SER A 920 -11.78 4.77 3.97
CA SER A 920 -12.74 5.54 3.16
C SER A 920 -14.03 4.79 2.87
N ASP A 921 -14.20 3.56 3.35
CA ASP A 921 -15.42 2.78 3.16
C ASP A 921 -16.63 3.45 3.84
N PRO A 922 -17.81 3.53 3.20
CA PRO A 922 -19.01 4.09 3.82
C PRO A 922 -19.43 3.39 5.11
N GLY A 923 -19.19 2.08 5.22
CA GLY A 923 -19.51 1.28 6.41
C GLY A 923 -18.40 1.22 7.47
N ALA A 924 -17.30 1.97 7.32
CA ALA A 924 -16.15 1.89 8.22
C ALA A 924 -16.51 2.20 9.68
N ALA A 925 -17.30 3.24 9.93
CA ALA A 925 -17.75 3.63 11.27
C ALA A 925 -18.63 2.55 11.91
N HIS A 926 -19.57 1.99 11.15
CA HIS A 926 -20.40 0.88 11.61
C HIS A 926 -19.57 -0.34 12.02
N ARG A 927 -18.60 -0.76 11.17
CA ARG A 927 -17.71 -1.90 11.47
C ARG A 927 -16.89 -1.68 12.76
N LEU A 928 -16.42 -0.44 12.99
CA LEU A 928 -15.71 -0.07 14.22
C LEU A 928 -16.63 -0.18 15.46
N LEU A 929 -17.87 0.29 15.36
CA LEU A 929 -18.87 0.17 16.44
C LEU A 929 -19.13 -1.29 16.80
N ARG A 930 -19.32 -2.15 15.81
CA ARG A 930 -19.57 -3.58 16.04
C ARG A 930 -18.37 -4.26 16.68
N LEU A 931 -17.15 -3.97 16.22
CA LEU A 931 -15.92 -4.50 16.84
C LEU A 931 -15.77 -4.03 18.30
N ALA A 932 -16.02 -2.75 18.59
CA ALA A 932 -15.99 -2.23 19.95
C ALA A 932 -17.03 -2.93 20.85
N ALA A 933 -18.24 -3.20 20.33
CA ALA A 933 -19.26 -3.96 21.04
C ALA A 933 -18.82 -5.40 21.34
N GLY A 934 -18.10 -6.06 20.42
CA GLY A 934 -17.52 -7.38 20.63
C GLY A 934 -16.43 -7.40 21.70
N LEU A 935 -15.54 -6.40 21.70
CA LEU A 935 -14.49 -6.25 22.72
C LEU A 935 -15.08 -5.98 24.11
N ARG A 936 -16.08 -5.11 24.21
CA ARG A 936 -16.80 -4.86 25.47
C ARG A 936 -17.48 -6.13 26.00
N LEU A 937 -18.10 -6.91 25.12
CA LEU A 937 -18.73 -8.17 25.53
C LEU A 937 -17.69 -9.18 26.01
N ARG A 938 -16.56 -9.33 25.30
CA ARG A 938 -15.48 -10.21 25.73
C ARG A 938 -14.90 -9.77 27.07
N HIS A 939 -14.68 -8.47 27.25
CA HIS A 939 -14.29 -7.89 28.52
C HIS A 939 -15.27 -8.24 29.65
N ALA A 940 -16.58 -8.13 29.43
CA ALA A 940 -17.58 -8.48 30.43
C ALA A 940 -17.49 -9.95 30.90
N TYR A 941 -17.00 -10.86 30.05
CA TYR A 941 -16.82 -12.28 30.37
C TYR A 941 -15.42 -12.66 30.88
N GLU A 942 -14.38 -11.93 30.49
CA GLU A 942 -12.98 -12.28 30.76
C GLU A 942 -12.30 -11.34 31.76
N GLY A 943 -12.84 -10.13 31.93
CA GLY A 943 -12.30 -9.10 32.82
C GLY A 943 -11.03 -8.40 32.31
N ASP A 944 -10.60 -8.64 31.05
CA ASP A 944 -9.37 -8.05 30.51
C ASP A 944 -9.55 -6.56 30.21
N PRO A 945 -8.89 -5.63 30.93
CA PRO A 945 -9.05 -4.20 30.71
C PRO A 945 -8.45 -3.73 29.37
N VAL A 946 -7.61 -4.52 28.69
CA VAL A 946 -7.05 -4.19 27.37
C VAL A 946 -8.17 -4.02 26.34
N ASP A 947 -9.20 -4.86 26.40
CA ASP A 947 -10.35 -4.80 25.50
C ASP A 947 -11.13 -3.49 25.65
N LEU A 948 -11.30 -2.98 26.88
CA LEU A 948 -11.92 -1.67 27.10
C LEU A 948 -11.09 -0.52 26.55
N ARG A 949 -9.75 -0.62 26.63
CA ARG A 949 -8.84 0.39 26.06
C ARG A 949 -8.87 0.40 24.54
N GLU A 950 -8.91 -0.78 23.94
CA GLU A 950 -9.06 -0.88 22.49
C GLU A 950 -10.44 -0.40 22.04
N ALA A 951 -11.52 -0.77 22.76
CA ALA A 951 -12.87 -0.27 22.49
C ALA A 951 -12.96 1.26 22.59
N GLU A 952 -12.36 1.88 23.63
CA GLU A 952 -12.26 3.34 23.79
C GLU A 952 -11.64 3.99 22.53
N TYR A 953 -10.49 3.49 22.09
CA TYR A 953 -9.81 3.99 20.90
C TYR A 953 -10.64 3.81 19.61
N LEU A 954 -11.26 2.64 19.43
CA LEU A 954 -12.06 2.34 18.24
C LEU A 954 -13.31 3.21 18.15
N LEU A 955 -13.94 3.53 19.28
CA LEU A 955 -15.12 4.40 19.33
C LEU A 955 -14.76 5.86 19.02
N GLU A 956 -13.63 6.37 19.51
CA GLU A 956 -13.12 7.68 19.09
C GLU A 956 -12.82 7.72 17.57
N LEU A 957 -12.31 6.61 17.02
CA LEU A 957 -12.09 6.50 15.58
C LEU A 957 -13.40 6.43 14.81
N ALA A 958 -14.40 5.70 15.33
CA ALA A 958 -15.73 5.61 14.73
C ALA A 958 -16.37 6.99 14.61
N VAL A 959 -16.32 7.83 15.67
CA VAL A 959 -16.80 9.21 15.63
C VAL A 959 -16.16 10.03 14.51
N ARG A 960 -14.84 9.88 14.31
CA ARG A 960 -14.10 10.60 13.24
C ARG A 960 -14.44 10.10 11.83
N GLN A 961 -14.91 8.86 11.69
CA GLN A 961 -15.18 8.21 10.41
C GLN A 961 -16.68 8.16 10.07
N SER A 962 -17.57 8.50 11.02
CA SER A 962 -19.02 8.55 10.80
C SER A 962 -19.39 9.57 9.74
N ARG A 963 -20.32 9.18 8.85
CA ARG A 963 -20.84 10.05 7.79
C ARG A 963 -22.20 10.65 8.13
N SER A 964 -22.92 10.02 9.06
CA SER A 964 -24.23 10.45 9.55
C SER A 964 -24.15 10.96 11.00
N PRO A 965 -24.91 12.01 11.37
CA PRO A 965 -25.07 12.41 12.77
C PRO A 965 -25.57 11.28 13.68
N LEU A 966 -26.44 10.39 13.18
CA LEU A 966 -26.96 9.25 13.94
C LEU A 966 -25.87 8.22 14.27
N GLU A 967 -24.95 7.95 13.34
CA GLU A 967 -23.79 7.09 13.59
C GLU A 967 -22.86 7.70 14.65
N ARG A 968 -22.59 9.01 14.56
CA ARG A 968 -21.81 9.73 15.58
C ARG A 968 -22.48 9.65 16.94
N ALA A 969 -23.81 9.78 16.99
CA ALA A 969 -24.57 9.69 18.22
C ALA A 969 -24.43 8.31 18.88
N ARG A 970 -24.55 7.23 18.10
CA ARG A 970 -24.34 5.85 18.57
C ARG A 970 -22.92 5.64 19.08
N ALA A 971 -21.91 6.15 18.36
CA ALA A 971 -20.52 6.04 18.77
C ALA A 971 -20.20 6.78 20.07
N TRP A 972 -20.72 8.00 20.24
CA TRP A 972 -20.56 8.74 21.49
C TRP A 972 -21.32 8.09 22.67
N ARG A 973 -22.49 7.51 22.41
CA ARG A 973 -23.24 6.75 23.41
C ARG A 973 -22.42 5.57 23.91
N ASP A 974 -21.89 4.75 23.01
CA ASP A 974 -21.09 3.58 23.37
C ASP A 974 -19.77 3.99 24.01
N HIS A 975 -19.18 5.11 23.59
CA HIS A 975 -17.99 5.66 24.23
C HIS A 975 -18.28 6.06 25.69
N GLY A 976 -19.43 6.68 25.95
CA GLY A 976 -19.89 6.99 27.32
C GLY A 976 -20.00 5.74 28.19
N ASP A 977 -20.57 4.65 27.66
CA ASP A 977 -20.65 3.39 28.38
C ASP A 977 -19.26 2.82 28.71
N VAL A 978 -18.33 2.82 27.75
CA VAL A 978 -16.95 2.35 27.97
C VAL A 978 -16.26 3.16 29.08
N GLN A 979 -16.49 4.47 29.14
CA GLN A 979 -15.94 5.29 30.22
C GLN A 979 -16.49 4.88 31.59
N GLN A 980 -17.78 4.51 31.69
CA GLN A 980 -18.35 3.96 32.91
C GLN A 980 -17.77 2.58 33.27
N GLU A 981 -17.59 1.71 32.29
CA GLU A 981 -16.97 0.39 32.48
C GLU A 981 -15.52 0.52 32.98
N ILE A 982 -14.74 1.43 32.41
CA ILE A 982 -13.38 1.75 32.86
C ILE A 982 -13.40 2.34 34.28
N HIS A 983 -14.37 3.21 34.60
CA HIS A 983 -14.55 3.72 35.96
C HIS A 983 -14.80 2.59 36.96
N GLY A 984 -15.64 1.61 36.62
CA GLY A 984 -15.91 0.46 37.50
C GLY A 984 -14.64 -0.26 37.95
N HIS A 985 -13.66 -0.38 37.05
CA HIS A 985 -12.37 -1.02 37.29
C HIS A 985 -11.34 -0.13 37.97
N THR A 986 -11.22 1.12 37.51
CA THR A 986 -10.17 2.05 37.96
C THR A 986 -10.56 2.89 39.16
N ARG A 987 -11.87 3.01 39.43
CA ARG A 987 -12.50 3.94 40.39
C ARG A 987 -12.13 5.41 40.16
N ALA A 988 -11.58 5.75 39.00
CA ALA A 988 -11.14 7.09 38.67
C ALA A 988 -12.34 7.99 38.33
N VAL A 989 -12.56 9.06 39.12
CA VAL A 989 -13.75 9.92 39.00
C VAL A 989 -13.77 10.71 37.69
N ASP A 990 -12.61 11.06 37.14
CA ASP A 990 -12.48 11.75 35.84
C ASP A 990 -13.13 10.97 34.67
N ARG A 991 -13.25 9.64 34.83
CA ARG A 991 -13.95 8.79 33.86
C ARG A 991 -15.46 9.03 33.83
N LEU A 992 -16.07 9.31 34.97
CA LEU A 992 -17.48 9.69 35.02
C LEU A 992 -17.71 11.06 34.38
N ASP A 993 -16.79 12.02 34.54
CA ASP A 993 -16.84 13.30 33.82
C ASP A 993 -16.77 13.11 32.30
N ARG A 994 -15.86 12.24 31.82
CA ARG A 994 -15.78 11.88 30.39
C ARG A 994 -17.01 11.15 29.89
N ALA A 995 -17.63 10.28 30.71
CA ALA A 995 -18.88 9.61 30.37
C ALA A 995 -20.01 10.64 30.18
N ALA A 996 -20.16 11.58 31.11
CA ALA A 996 -21.17 12.64 31.03
C ALA A 996 -20.96 13.56 29.81
N ASP A 997 -19.71 13.89 29.45
CA ASP A 997 -19.40 14.63 28.20
C ASP A 997 -19.75 13.81 26.96
N SER A 998 -19.41 12.53 26.94
CA SER A 998 -19.70 11.63 25.81
C SER A 998 -21.20 11.54 25.57
N TYR A 999 -22.02 11.34 26.62
CA TYR A 999 -23.47 11.31 26.47
C TYR A 999 -24.05 12.67 26.03
N ARG A 1000 -23.49 13.79 26.48
CA ARG A 1000 -23.87 15.12 25.99
C ARG A 1000 -23.59 15.28 24.49
N ARG A 1001 -22.44 14.79 24.01
CA ARG A 1001 -22.10 14.80 22.57
C ARG A 1001 -23.02 13.88 21.77
N ALA A 1002 -23.33 12.70 22.32
CA ALA A 1002 -24.29 11.77 21.73
C ALA A 1002 -25.67 12.40 21.57
N TRP A 1003 -26.15 13.09 22.61
CA TRP A 1003 -27.43 13.80 22.60
C TRP A 1003 -27.48 14.87 21.51
N ARG A 1004 -26.46 15.72 21.40
CA ARG A 1004 -26.40 16.77 20.37
C ARG A 1004 -26.42 16.17 18.96
N ALA A 1005 -25.62 15.13 18.71
CA ALA A 1005 -25.58 14.47 17.41
C ALA A 1005 -26.90 13.76 17.08
N ALA A 1006 -27.62 13.23 18.08
CA ALA A 1006 -28.93 12.64 17.88
C ALA A 1006 -30.01 13.69 17.54
N LEU A 1007 -29.96 14.88 18.16
CA LEU A 1007 -30.86 15.98 17.79
C LEU A 1007 -30.56 16.52 16.38
N GLU A 1008 -29.29 16.59 15.99
CA GLU A 1008 -28.89 16.93 14.63
C GLU A 1008 -29.46 15.91 13.61
N ALA A 1009 -29.39 14.61 13.93
CA ALA A 1009 -29.99 13.57 13.10
C ALA A 1009 -31.52 13.70 12.98
N ASP A 1010 -32.22 14.08 14.06
CA ASP A 1010 -33.68 14.33 14.03
C ASP A 1010 -34.06 15.41 13.02
N HIS A 1011 -33.24 16.47 12.91
CA HIS A 1011 -33.46 17.57 11.98
C HIS A 1011 -33.07 17.23 10.53
N GLU A 1012 -31.95 16.54 10.33
CA GLU A 1012 -31.38 16.29 9.00
C GLU A 1012 -31.89 15.00 8.35
N GLU A 1013 -32.27 13.99 9.13
CA GLU A 1013 -32.61 12.64 8.66
C GLU A 1013 -34.07 12.27 8.95
N ARG A 1014 -35.02 12.83 8.19
CA ARG A 1014 -36.46 12.58 8.39
C ARG A 1014 -36.87 11.10 8.48
N ARG A 1015 -36.16 10.20 7.78
CA ARG A 1015 -36.43 8.74 7.82
C ARG A 1015 -36.00 8.09 9.14
N ALA A 1016 -35.04 8.70 9.84
CA ALA A 1016 -34.48 8.18 11.09
C ALA A 1016 -34.94 8.96 12.33
N ALA A 1017 -35.74 10.02 12.15
CA ALA A 1017 -36.21 10.93 13.20
C ALA A 1017 -36.64 10.19 14.48
N GLY A 1018 -37.60 9.25 14.40
CA GLY A 1018 -38.06 8.49 15.57
C GLY A 1018 -36.95 7.73 16.32
N THR A 1019 -36.01 7.12 15.59
CA THR A 1019 -34.86 6.43 16.21
C THR A 1019 -33.84 7.40 16.82
N ALA A 1020 -33.67 8.57 16.19
CA ALA A 1020 -32.80 9.63 16.67
C ALA A 1020 -33.37 10.25 17.96
N VAL A 1021 -34.67 10.52 18.02
CA VAL A 1021 -35.35 11.01 19.25
C VAL A 1021 -35.21 9.99 20.38
N SER A 1022 -35.46 8.72 20.10
CA SER A 1022 -35.36 7.64 21.10
C SER A 1022 -33.94 7.52 21.65
N LEU A 1023 -32.93 7.63 20.78
CA LEU A 1023 -31.53 7.64 21.19
C LEU A 1023 -31.21 8.88 22.03
N ALA A 1024 -31.66 10.07 21.61
CA ALA A 1024 -31.46 11.34 22.32
C ALA A 1024 -32.05 11.30 23.74
N ALA A 1025 -33.27 10.77 23.89
CA ALA A 1025 -33.92 10.59 25.18
C ALA A 1025 -33.08 9.65 26.06
N ARG A 1026 -32.72 8.47 25.54
CA ARG A 1026 -31.96 7.46 26.29
C ARG A 1026 -30.58 7.96 26.74
N VAL A 1027 -29.85 8.72 25.92
CA VAL A 1027 -28.53 9.23 26.34
C VAL A 1027 -28.63 10.33 27.39
N GLN A 1028 -29.72 11.09 27.45
CA GLN A 1028 -29.94 12.06 28.53
C GLN A 1028 -30.26 11.38 29.85
N GLU A 1029 -31.03 10.29 29.85
CA GLU A 1029 -31.21 9.45 31.04
C GLU A 1029 -29.86 8.97 31.58
N LEU A 1030 -29.05 8.34 30.72
CA LEU A 1030 -27.72 7.83 31.09
C LEU A 1030 -26.80 8.95 31.60
N ARG A 1031 -26.91 10.15 31.01
CA ARG A 1031 -26.18 11.33 31.48
C ARG A 1031 -26.64 11.78 32.87
N GLY A 1032 -27.94 11.80 33.13
CA GLY A 1032 -28.51 12.09 34.45
C GLY A 1032 -27.97 11.14 35.52
N GLU A 1033 -27.99 9.83 35.24
CA GLU A 1033 -27.49 8.78 36.14
C GLU A 1033 -25.99 8.94 36.48
N VAL A 1034 -25.18 9.37 35.51
CA VAL A 1034 -23.75 9.69 35.74
C VAL A 1034 -23.60 10.96 36.57
N LEU A 1035 -24.40 12.00 36.32
CA LEU A 1035 -24.32 13.28 37.03
C LEU A 1035 -24.76 13.16 38.49
N GLU A 1036 -25.73 12.31 38.80
CA GLU A 1036 -26.08 11.97 40.17
C GLU A 1036 -24.92 11.30 40.92
N ARG A 1037 -24.24 10.33 40.29
CA ARG A 1037 -23.04 9.70 40.87
C ARG A 1037 -21.88 10.68 41.06
N LEU A 1038 -21.81 11.74 40.25
CA LEU A 1038 -20.87 12.85 40.41
C LEU A 1038 -21.31 13.88 41.48
N ALA A 1039 -22.42 13.64 42.19
CA ALA A 1039 -23.03 14.57 43.13
C ALA A 1039 -23.35 15.95 42.52
N ARG A 1040 -23.86 15.97 41.28
CA ARG A 1040 -24.30 17.18 40.56
C ARG A 1040 -25.81 17.18 40.32
N PRO A 1041 -26.64 17.22 41.38
CA PRO A 1041 -28.10 17.00 41.30
C PRO A 1041 -28.83 17.99 40.39
N ARG A 1042 -28.44 19.28 40.36
CA ARG A 1042 -29.07 20.28 39.46
C ARG A 1042 -28.86 19.94 37.98
N ALA A 1043 -27.64 19.55 37.60
CA ALA A 1043 -27.33 19.18 36.22
C ALA A 1043 -27.97 17.84 35.83
N ALA A 1044 -28.15 16.93 36.79
CA ALA A 1044 -28.88 15.68 36.59
C ALA A 1044 -30.38 15.94 36.37
N LEU A 1045 -30.98 16.84 37.16
CA LEU A 1045 -32.36 17.28 37.01
C LEU A 1045 -32.63 17.84 35.61
N ASP A 1046 -31.76 18.72 35.11
CA ASP A 1046 -31.87 19.26 33.75
C ASP A 1046 -31.83 18.15 32.69
N ALA A 1047 -30.93 17.17 32.85
CA ALA A 1047 -30.81 16.05 31.93
C ALA A 1047 -32.07 15.17 31.93
N TYR A 1048 -32.63 14.85 33.09
CA TYR A 1048 -33.86 14.06 33.19
C TYR A 1048 -35.08 14.78 32.65
N ARG A 1049 -35.21 16.10 32.88
CA ARG A 1049 -36.28 16.91 32.28
C ARG A 1049 -36.22 16.88 30.75
N SER A 1050 -35.02 17.07 30.17
CA SER A 1050 -34.85 16.93 28.72
C SER A 1050 -35.17 15.51 28.22
N ALA A 1051 -34.82 14.46 28.97
CA ALA A 1051 -35.19 13.10 28.61
C ALA A 1051 -36.71 12.88 28.61
N LEU A 1052 -37.39 13.39 29.65
CA LEU A 1052 -38.85 13.30 29.80
C LEU A 1052 -39.57 14.01 28.65
N GLU A 1053 -39.15 15.23 28.29
CA GLU A 1053 -39.68 15.98 27.15
C GLU A 1053 -39.58 15.17 25.84
N LEU A 1054 -38.44 14.51 25.61
CA LEU A 1054 -38.22 13.70 24.42
C LEU A 1054 -39.05 12.41 24.40
N TRP A 1055 -39.25 11.74 25.56
CA TRP A 1055 -40.12 10.57 25.64
C TRP A 1055 -41.60 10.91 25.46
N MET A 1056 -42.06 12.05 26.01
CA MET A 1056 -43.43 12.54 25.76
C MET A 1056 -43.64 12.83 24.27
N ARG A 1057 -42.66 13.43 23.59
CA ARG A 1057 -42.70 13.67 22.14
C ARG A 1057 -42.83 12.37 21.34
N ILE A 1058 -42.22 11.27 21.79
CA ILE A 1058 -42.36 9.94 21.18
C ILE A 1058 -43.76 9.38 21.44
N GLY A 1059 -44.24 9.44 22.68
CA GLY A 1059 -45.56 8.92 23.07
C GLY A 1059 -46.72 9.58 22.31
N THR A 1060 -46.61 10.87 21.99
CA THR A 1060 -47.66 11.57 21.21
C THR A 1060 -47.75 11.20 19.73
N GLY A 1061 -46.82 10.39 19.20
CA GLY A 1061 -46.72 10.08 17.77
C GLY A 1061 -46.38 8.64 17.41
N ALA A 1062 -46.39 7.72 18.37
CA ALA A 1062 -46.09 6.30 18.17
C ALA A 1062 -47.33 5.44 18.47
N GLU A 1063 -47.57 4.38 17.70
CA GLU A 1063 -48.64 3.41 17.96
C GLU A 1063 -48.08 2.10 18.56
N GLY A 1064 -48.71 1.57 19.61
CA GLY A 1064 -48.49 0.21 20.10
C GLY A 1064 -47.35 0.05 21.13
N ALA A 1065 -46.46 -0.93 20.95
CA ALA A 1065 -45.47 -1.30 21.99
C ALA A 1065 -44.41 -0.21 22.28
N ALA A 1066 -44.13 0.67 21.32
CA ALA A 1066 -43.22 1.79 21.49
C ALA A 1066 -43.82 2.91 22.37
N GLU A 1067 -45.14 3.07 22.30
CA GLU A 1067 -45.92 4.02 23.12
C GLU A 1067 -45.93 3.58 24.59
N ALA A 1068 -46.30 2.32 24.86
CA ALA A 1068 -46.30 1.75 26.21
C ALA A 1068 -44.90 1.77 26.88
N GLY A 1069 -43.84 1.55 26.09
CA GLY A 1069 -42.47 1.65 26.58
C GLY A 1069 -42.03 3.09 26.89
N ALA A 1070 -42.52 4.07 26.13
CA ALA A 1070 -42.25 5.48 26.35
C ALA A 1070 -43.02 6.04 27.56
N GLU A 1071 -44.27 5.61 27.77
CA GLU A 1071 -45.09 5.97 28.93
C GLU A 1071 -44.45 5.49 30.24
N GLY A 1072 -44.12 4.20 30.34
CA GLY A 1072 -43.50 3.66 31.56
C GLY A 1072 -42.16 4.31 31.90
N ARG A 1073 -41.36 4.69 30.89
CA ARG A 1073 -40.12 5.47 31.12
C ARG A 1073 -40.40 6.90 31.54
N SER A 1074 -41.41 7.54 30.97
CA SER A 1074 -41.82 8.89 31.33
C SER A 1074 -42.27 8.98 32.78
N GLU A 1075 -43.06 8.01 33.25
CA GLU A 1075 -43.47 7.90 34.66
C GLU A 1075 -42.27 7.72 35.60
N ALA A 1076 -41.34 6.81 35.25
CA ALA A 1076 -40.14 6.57 36.04
C ALA A 1076 -39.25 7.83 36.14
N LEU A 1077 -39.12 8.58 35.04
CA LEU A 1077 -38.39 9.84 35.02
C LEU A 1077 -39.09 10.93 35.85
N ALA A 1078 -40.41 11.07 35.75
CA ALA A 1078 -41.18 12.03 36.53
C ALA A 1078 -41.06 11.77 38.04
N ALA A 1079 -41.07 10.49 38.45
CA ALA A 1079 -40.82 10.08 39.82
C ALA A 1079 -39.38 10.41 40.26
N ARG A 1080 -38.38 10.17 39.40
CA ARG A 1080 -36.97 10.49 39.70
C ARG A 1080 -36.72 11.99 39.82
N ILE A 1081 -37.33 12.80 38.94
CA ILE A 1081 -37.29 14.27 38.96
C ILE A 1081 -37.88 14.78 40.28
N SER A 1082 -39.08 14.34 40.64
CA SER A 1082 -39.74 14.72 41.92
C SER A 1082 -38.88 14.38 43.14
N ALA A 1083 -38.25 13.19 43.14
CA ALA A 1083 -37.36 12.77 44.23
C ALA A 1083 -36.10 13.63 44.35
N LEU A 1084 -35.50 14.05 43.22
CA LEU A 1084 -34.34 14.93 43.20
C LEU A 1084 -34.68 16.37 43.59
N GLU A 1085 -35.85 16.87 43.18
CA GLU A 1085 -36.35 18.19 43.59
C GLU A 1085 -36.62 18.26 45.09
N ALA A 1086 -37.16 17.19 45.67
CA ALA A 1086 -37.37 17.11 47.11
C ALA A 1086 -36.07 17.00 47.93
N ALA A 1087 -34.98 16.53 47.30
CA ALA A 1087 -33.67 16.37 47.95
C ALA A 1087 -32.74 17.59 47.80
N LEU A 1088 -33.06 18.52 46.89
CA LEU A 1088 -32.35 19.77 46.61
C LEU A 1088 -32.85 20.92 47.48
#